data_AF-A0A1A2V7M7-F1
#
_entry.id   AF-A0A1A2V7M7-F1
#
_cell.length_a   1.000
_cell.length_b   1.000
_cell.length_c   1.000
_cell.angle_alpha   90.00
_cell.angle_beta   90.00
_cell.angle_gamma   90.00
#
_symmetry.space_group_name_H-M   'P 1'
#
loop_
_entity.id
_entity.type
_entity.pdbx_description
1 polymer ?
#
loop_
_entity_poly.entity_id
_entity_poly.type
_entity_poly.pdbx_seq_one_letter_code
_entity_poly.pdbx_strand_id
1 'polypeptide(L)'
;MPDLYPVDDPDDADPRLAPLLAWRQQLVDSGAVAARSFKEAHLRLVLRSGRTDVEQIREMLPGSVAQHADEMARLLAELDSGTPAQTPEQPGVPAGDVHTIAFRHDASRPGVVDLSWPDYQANGGVVLYRVVSGDDREPKSPENADLVAATPLSAASDDRPLTGPVRYYQVWVITGASRSDALSTRPVLYASGVLVPPVGDVAVREDNGLVVGQWKAPATTSSVHVYRIPVEEAEETGIDESRYRILADGEHRTGFVDSGVARGKRYRYRVRCAVDLDGNVRLSEPVDSDVEVSAVLAAVTDITVDTGFDGETFDVSWAAPGADVAIYLSQTGPSAGGVATELPEKALDQVGLTPDLRLHQPVADQPQPDGSHRTLMAGVAWPRGWSRAYVTPVTILAGHAVLGRTVSAVRTGTIRDIELVEYCNKQVLTFEWPDGAAGVVVTLAPKGHDPRAGLTGRSFEISLEDYEKYGGMHLTGALPVGGCSLHLAPVAFSGGRRVTGPVASIEYPGMLRLQYAVRIGRDPNGFPTTATVAVRSEHDLPGSPSFVLVNNPQRMPLSVHDGQPVDVAPLDAQGQLADQPSKHLRWTALTSSGSGELWAANVSGLHGWIRLFLDIPDPAKLRTIALLDPPVQTLQLTVTVL
;
A
#
# COMPACT_ATOMS: atom_id res chain seq x y z
N MET A 1 -23.03 60.49 -28.47
CA MET A 1 -24.12 59.50 -28.31
C MET A 1 -24.11 58.67 -29.57
N PRO A 2 -23.97 57.34 -29.46
CA PRO A 2 -23.25 56.52 -30.43
C PRO A 2 -24.13 56.14 -31.62
N ASP A 3 -23.55 56.24 -32.82
CA ASP A 3 -24.04 55.52 -33.98
C ASP A 3 -23.55 54.07 -33.92
N LEU A 4 -24.48 53.19 -34.25
CA LEU A 4 -24.42 51.75 -34.15
C LEU A 4 -23.27 51.16 -34.99
N TYR A 5 -22.34 50.48 -34.32
CA TYR A 5 -21.48 49.48 -34.96
C TYR A 5 -22.37 48.33 -35.49
N PRO A 6 -22.15 47.84 -36.72
CA PRO A 6 -22.54 46.48 -37.04
C PRO A 6 -21.68 45.57 -36.13
N VAL A 7 -22.36 44.70 -35.37
CA VAL A 7 -21.73 43.62 -34.64
C VAL A 7 -21.11 42.69 -35.70
N ASP A 8 -19.77 42.64 -35.75
CA ASP A 8 -19.05 41.61 -36.51
C ASP A 8 -19.51 40.24 -35.98
N ASP A 9 -20.18 39.46 -36.83
CA ASP A 9 -20.56 38.08 -36.55
C ASP A 9 -19.25 37.26 -36.48
N PRO A 10 -18.88 36.67 -35.33
CA PRO A 10 -17.58 36.01 -35.14
C PRO A 10 -17.31 34.83 -36.10
N ASP A 11 -18.31 34.42 -36.88
CA ASP A 11 -18.22 33.36 -37.90
C ASP A 11 -17.56 33.80 -39.22
N ASP A 12 -17.45 35.10 -39.53
CA ASP A 12 -16.72 35.56 -40.75
C ASP A 12 -15.19 35.48 -40.58
N ALA A 13 -14.72 35.17 -39.36
CA ALA A 13 -13.32 35.03 -39.01
C ALA A 13 -12.83 33.57 -38.87
N ASP A 14 -13.67 32.55 -39.11
CA ASP A 14 -13.20 31.14 -39.06
C ASP A 14 -12.34 30.83 -40.31
N PRO A 15 -11.03 30.58 -40.17
CA PRO A 15 -10.12 30.36 -41.30
C PRO A 15 -10.48 29.10 -42.11
N ARG A 16 -11.32 28.21 -41.58
CA ARG A 16 -11.76 26.97 -42.23
C ARG A 16 -12.93 27.19 -43.20
N LEU A 17 -13.63 28.33 -43.12
CA LEU A 17 -14.80 28.61 -43.97
C LEU A 17 -14.41 28.77 -45.46
N ALA A 18 -13.32 29.45 -45.76
CA ALA A 18 -12.88 29.66 -47.15
C ALA A 18 -12.48 28.36 -47.89
N PRO A 19 -11.68 27.45 -47.29
CA PRO A 19 -11.44 26.13 -47.86
C PRO A 19 -12.71 25.31 -48.10
N LEU A 20 -13.65 25.32 -47.14
CA LEU A 20 -14.93 24.60 -47.28
C LEU A 20 -15.83 25.17 -48.38
N LEU A 21 -15.79 26.50 -48.60
CA LEU A 21 -16.48 27.14 -49.71
C LEU A 21 -15.88 26.76 -51.06
N ALA A 22 -14.54 26.69 -51.15
CA ALA A 22 -13.85 26.23 -52.35
C ALA A 22 -14.17 24.75 -52.67
N TRP A 23 -14.15 23.88 -51.65
CA TRP A 23 -14.55 22.49 -51.79
C TRP A 23 -16.02 22.33 -52.23
N ARG A 24 -16.93 23.10 -51.61
CA ARG A 24 -18.34 23.14 -52.04
C ARG A 24 -18.46 23.53 -53.51
N GLN A 25 -17.70 24.52 -53.97
CA GLN A 25 -17.74 24.96 -55.36
C GLN A 25 -17.28 23.85 -56.31
N GLN A 26 -16.25 23.08 -55.96
CA GLN A 26 -15.81 21.91 -56.73
C GLN A 26 -16.89 20.83 -56.85
N LEU A 27 -17.65 20.57 -55.78
CA LEU A 27 -18.78 19.63 -55.82
C LEU A 27 -19.94 20.14 -56.70
N VAL A 28 -20.14 21.45 -56.78
CA VAL A 28 -21.13 22.05 -57.66
C VAL A 28 -20.68 21.98 -59.13
N ASP A 29 -19.41 22.31 -59.40
CA ASP A 29 -18.85 22.36 -60.75
C ASP A 29 -18.72 20.95 -61.37
N SER A 30 -18.45 19.94 -60.54
CA SER A 30 -18.46 18.53 -60.95
C SER A 30 -19.86 17.93 -61.13
N GLY A 31 -20.92 18.67 -60.75
CA GLY A 31 -22.30 18.20 -60.81
C GLY A 31 -22.67 17.19 -59.73
N ALA A 32 -21.77 16.90 -58.78
CA ALA A 32 -22.02 16.00 -57.66
C ALA A 32 -23.13 16.51 -56.74
N VAL A 33 -23.27 17.84 -56.62
CA VAL A 33 -24.31 18.50 -55.81
C VAL A 33 -24.86 19.73 -56.53
N ALA A 34 -26.18 19.95 -56.47
CA ALA A 34 -26.76 21.17 -57.03
C ALA A 34 -26.50 22.39 -56.12
N ALA A 35 -26.12 23.53 -56.70
CA ALA A 35 -25.87 24.79 -55.95
C ALA A 35 -27.05 25.21 -55.05
N ARG A 36 -28.29 24.87 -55.46
CA ARG A 36 -29.52 25.14 -54.70
C ARG A 36 -29.71 24.26 -53.46
N SER A 37 -29.13 23.06 -53.44
CA SER A 37 -29.29 22.09 -52.33
C SER A 37 -28.19 22.20 -51.29
N PHE A 38 -26.99 22.64 -51.65
CA PHE A 38 -25.91 22.91 -50.70
C PHE A 38 -25.63 24.40 -50.64
N LYS A 39 -26.06 25.07 -49.57
CA LYS A 39 -25.82 26.49 -49.33
C LYS A 39 -24.68 26.68 -48.34
N GLU A 40 -24.01 27.82 -48.42
CA GLU A 40 -22.97 28.27 -47.47
C GLU A 40 -23.46 28.27 -46.02
N ALA A 41 -24.75 28.55 -45.78
CA ALA A 41 -25.35 28.47 -44.45
C ALA A 41 -25.19 27.08 -43.80
N HIS A 42 -25.14 25.99 -44.58
CA HIS A 42 -24.90 24.64 -44.03
C HIS A 42 -23.45 24.46 -43.58
N LEU A 43 -22.48 25.05 -44.30
CA LEU A 43 -21.06 25.02 -43.91
C LEU A 43 -20.85 25.79 -42.60
N ARG A 44 -21.41 27.00 -42.50
CA ARG A 44 -21.38 27.78 -41.25
C ARG A 44 -22.06 27.04 -40.09
N LEU A 45 -23.18 26.37 -40.34
CA LEU A 45 -23.86 25.58 -39.31
C LEU A 45 -22.98 24.45 -38.76
N VAL A 46 -22.26 23.73 -39.64
CA VAL A 46 -21.34 22.67 -39.23
C VAL A 46 -20.17 23.25 -38.44
N LEU A 47 -19.51 24.31 -38.92
CA LEU A 47 -18.41 24.98 -38.21
C LEU A 47 -18.84 25.47 -36.82
N ARG A 48 -19.99 26.13 -36.73
CA ARG A 48 -20.57 26.62 -35.46
C ARG A 48 -20.83 25.51 -34.46
N SER A 49 -21.18 24.31 -34.93
CA SER A 49 -21.48 23.18 -34.05
C SER A 49 -20.23 22.52 -33.45
N GLY A 50 -19.05 22.75 -34.02
CA GLY A 50 -17.79 22.13 -33.59
C GLY A 50 -17.74 20.61 -33.77
N ARG A 51 -18.68 20.01 -34.52
CA ARG A 51 -18.74 18.56 -34.76
C ARG A 51 -17.75 18.16 -35.84
N THR A 52 -16.88 17.22 -35.53
CA THR A 52 -15.84 16.70 -36.42
C THR A 52 -16.05 15.23 -36.80
N ASP A 53 -17.00 14.54 -36.17
CA ASP A 53 -17.36 13.17 -36.48
C ASP A 53 -18.27 13.08 -37.73
N VAL A 54 -18.02 12.06 -38.56
CA VAL A 54 -18.69 11.85 -39.85
C VAL A 54 -20.20 11.73 -39.71
N GLU A 55 -20.69 10.92 -38.77
CA GLU A 55 -22.13 10.67 -38.62
C GLU A 55 -22.84 11.93 -38.09
N GLN A 56 -22.17 12.67 -37.20
CA GLN A 56 -22.70 13.93 -36.67
C GLN A 56 -22.75 15.05 -37.71
N ILE A 57 -21.78 15.12 -38.62
CA ILE A 57 -21.78 16.03 -39.77
C ILE A 57 -22.87 15.61 -40.77
N ARG A 58 -23.04 14.31 -40.99
CA ARG A 58 -24.04 13.75 -41.91
C ARG A 58 -25.46 14.16 -41.54
N GLU A 59 -25.80 14.14 -40.25
CA GLU A 59 -27.11 14.57 -39.73
C GLU A 59 -27.41 16.06 -39.98
N MET A 60 -26.38 16.88 -40.15
CA MET A 60 -26.51 18.33 -40.30
C MET A 60 -26.59 18.79 -41.76
N LEU A 61 -26.27 17.89 -42.70
CA LEU A 61 -26.27 18.19 -44.12
C LEU A 61 -27.58 17.72 -44.77
N PRO A 62 -28.18 18.50 -45.67
CA PRO A 62 -29.45 18.13 -46.28
C PRO A 62 -29.28 17.08 -47.39
N GLY A 63 -30.09 16.02 -47.33
CA GLY A 63 -30.37 15.12 -48.46
C GLY A 63 -29.10 14.59 -49.16
N SER A 64 -28.99 14.82 -50.47
CA SER A 64 -27.86 14.31 -51.28
C SER A 64 -26.50 14.92 -50.91
N VAL A 65 -26.43 15.96 -50.06
CA VAL A 65 -25.16 16.52 -49.57
C VAL A 65 -24.56 15.66 -48.45
N ALA A 66 -25.41 14.97 -47.68
CA ALA A 66 -24.99 14.14 -46.55
C ALA A 66 -24.06 12.98 -46.96
N GLN A 67 -24.12 12.53 -48.23
CA GLN A 67 -23.21 11.52 -48.77
C GLN A 67 -21.74 11.98 -48.82
N HIS A 68 -21.48 13.28 -48.71
CA HIS A 68 -20.14 13.88 -48.70
C HIS A 68 -19.65 14.22 -47.28
N ALA A 69 -20.33 13.76 -46.23
CA ALA A 69 -19.96 14.04 -44.84
C ALA A 69 -18.57 13.50 -44.47
N ASP A 70 -18.20 12.32 -44.99
CA ASP A 70 -16.88 11.72 -44.80
C ASP A 70 -15.75 12.61 -45.35
N GLU A 71 -15.98 13.22 -46.50
CA GLU A 71 -15.02 14.11 -47.17
C GLU A 71 -14.91 15.45 -46.42
N MET A 72 -16.05 15.98 -45.95
CA MET A 72 -16.08 17.19 -45.12
C MET A 72 -15.37 16.99 -43.76
N ALA A 73 -15.56 15.83 -43.12
CA ALA A 73 -14.90 15.51 -41.86
C ALA A 73 -13.37 15.41 -42.01
N ARG A 74 -12.90 14.81 -43.12
CA ARG A 74 -11.46 14.77 -43.45
C ARG A 74 -10.89 16.16 -43.68
N LEU A 75 -11.59 16.99 -44.46
CA LEU A 75 -11.19 18.38 -44.69
C LEU A 75 -11.10 19.18 -43.38
N LEU A 76 -12.08 19.02 -42.48
CA LEU A 76 -12.04 19.66 -41.16
C LEU A 76 -10.87 19.17 -40.31
N ALA A 77 -10.60 17.86 -40.30
CA ALA A 77 -9.48 17.28 -39.58
C ALA A 77 -8.12 17.75 -40.14
N GLU A 78 -7.99 17.86 -41.46
CA GLU A 78 -6.79 18.39 -42.13
C GLU A 78 -6.56 19.86 -41.77
N LEU A 79 -7.63 20.67 -41.76
CA LEU A 79 -7.58 22.08 -41.40
C LEU A 79 -7.29 22.32 -39.91
N ASP A 80 -7.76 21.45 -39.02
CA ASP A 80 -7.46 21.50 -37.58
C ASP A 80 -6.04 20.97 -37.27
N SER A 81 -5.50 20.07 -38.09
CA SER A 81 -4.16 19.48 -37.93
C SER A 81 -3.00 20.37 -38.41
N GLY A 82 -3.28 21.61 -38.82
CA GLY A 82 -2.25 22.62 -39.11
C GLY A 82 -1.30 22.24 -40.24
N THR A 83 -1.81 21.60 -41.31
CA THR A 83 -1.03 21.40 -42.54
C THR A 83 -1.18 22.65 -43.42
N PRO A 84 -0.10 23.37 -43.78
CA PRO A 84 -0.22 24.59 -44.57
C PRO A 84 -0.55 24.25 -46.03
N ALA A 85 -1.82 24.41 -46.40
CA ALA A 85 -2.23 24.45 -47.80
C ALA A 85 -1.77 25.78 -48.42
N GLN A 86 -0.85 25.67 -49.37
CA GLN A 86 -0.28 26.78 -50.14
C GLN A 86 -1.37 27.54 -50.90
N THR A 87 -1.42 28.86 -50.72
CA THR A 87 -2.18 29.80 -51.55
C THR A 87 -1.31 30.16 -52.78
N PRO A 88 -1.87 30.26 -54.00
CA PRO A 88 -1.10 30.16 -55.23
C PRO A 88 -0.35 31.46 -55.55
N GLU A 89 0.98 31.37 -55.59
CA GLU A 89 1.81 32.39 -56.21
C GLU A 89 2.02 32.06 -57.70
N GLN A 90 1.96 33.11 -58.51
CA GLN A 90 2.18 33.10 -59.96
C GLN A 90 3.51 32.43 -60.37
N PRO A 91 3.60 31.91 -61.61
CA PRO A 91 4.45 30.77 -61.95
C PRO A 91 5.95 31.07 -61.86
N GLY A 92 6.59 30.46 -60.86
CA GLY A 92 8.04 30.29 -60.78
C GLY A 92 8.39 28.79 -60.70
N VAL A 93 9.09 28.30 -61.72
CA VAL A 93 9.98 27.12 -61.85
C VAL A 93 9.87 26.00 -60.77
N PRO A 94 9.68 24.71 -61.14
CA PRO A 94 9.44 23.62 -60.18
C PRO A 94 10.65 23.31 -59.29
N ALA A 95 10.46 23.28 -57.97
CA ALA A 95 11.45 22.82 -56.99
C ALA A 95 11.22 21.34 -56.67
N GLY A 96 12.27 20.51 -56.78
CA GLY A 96 12.29 19.16 -56.23
C GLY A 96 12.51 19.18 -54.71
N ASP A 97 12.26 18.05 -54.04
CA ASP A 97 12.43 17.89 -52.60
C ASP A 97 13.85 18.27 -52.14
N VAL A 98 13.96 19.16 -51.15
CA VAL A 98 15.25 19.58 -50.56
C VAL A 98 15.65 18.56 -49.49
N HIS A 99 16.83 17.96 -49.64
CA HIS A 99 17.35 16.96 -48.70
C HIS A 99 17.91 17.57 -47.41
N THR A 100 17.94 16.81 -46.32
CA THR A 100 18.59 17.21 -45.07
C THR A 100 20.09 16.95 -45.12
N ILE A 101 20.88 17.93 -44.67
CA ILE A 101 22.32 17.77 -44.47
C ILE A 101 22.57 17.05 -43.13
N ALA A 102 23.40 16.01 -43.15
CA ALA A 102 23.88 15.36 -41.94
C ALA A 102 25.19 15.99 -41.47
N PHE A 103 25.26 16.28 -40.16
CA PHE A 103 26.41 16.90 -39.51
C PHE A 103 27.18 15.87 -38.70
N ARG A 104 28.51 15.88 -38.80
CA ARG A 104 29.40 15.06 -37.96
C ARG A 104 30.54 15.91 -37.41
N HIS A 105 30.95 15.63 -36.19
CA HIS A 105 32.14 16.20 -35.58
C HIS A 105 33.14 15.09 -35.33
N ASP A 106 34.37 15.30 -35.81
CA ASP A 106 35.48 14.40 -35.55
C ASP A 106 36.14 14.79 -34.21
N ALA A 107 36.23 13.84 -33.28
CA ALA A 107 36.85 14.07 -31.99
C ALA A 107 38.33 14.52 -32.10
N SER A 108 39.01 14.16 -33.20
CA SER A 108 40.38 14.60 -33.48
C SER A 108 40.47 16.02 -34.03
N ARG A 109 39.34 16.58 -34.51
CA ARG A 109 39.23 17.93 -35.09
C ARG A 109 37.96 18.64 -34.60
N PRO A 110 37.86 18.97 -33.30
CA PRO A 110 36.62 19.48 -32.69
C PRO A 110 36.13 20.83 -33.23
N GLY A 111 36.97 21.57 -33.94
CA GLY A 111 36.60 22.83 -34.61
C GLY A 111 36.09 22.67 -36.04
N VAL A 112 36.04 21.44 -36.57
CA VAL A 112 35.63 21.15 -37.95
C VAL A 112 34.31 20.39 -37.92
N VAL A 113 33.32 20.87 -38.68
CA VAL A 113 32.10 20.14 -38.96
C VAL A 113 32.17 19.50 -40.34
N ASP A 114 31.96 18.20 -40.39
CA ASP A 114 31.84 17.44 -41.63
C ASP A 114 30.35 17.37 -42.02
N LEU A 115 30.08 17.79 -43.26
CA LEU A 115 28.77 17.87 -43.89
C LEU A 115 28.64 16.73 -44.89
N SER A 116 27.48 16.07 -44.91
CA SER A 116 27.17 15.08 -45.94
C SER A 116 25.71 15.16 -46.38
N TRP A 117 25.47 14.87 -47.65
CA TRP A 117 24.14 14.86 -48.26
C TRP A 117 24.03 13.70 -49.27
N PRO A 118 22.82 13.32 -49.72
CA PRO A 118 22.67 12.26 -50.72
C PRO A 118 23.37 12.57 -52.05
N ASP A 119 23.80 11.56 -52.79
CA ASP A 119 24.35 11.76 -54.13
C ASP A 119 23.26 12.16 -55.13
N TYR A 120 23.53 13.20 -55.93
CA TYR A 120 22.63 13.65 -56.99
C TYR A 120 22.79 12.77 -58.22
N GLN A 121 21.71 12.12 -58.64
CA GLN A 121 21.72 11.22 -59.80
C GLN A 121 21.44 12.01 -61.08
N ALA A 122 22.50 12.42 -61.78
CA ALA A 122 22.38 12.97 -63.14
C ALA A 122 22.36 11.84 -64.19
N ASN A 123 21.51 11.96 -65.22
CA ASN A 123 21.45 11.03 -66.36
C ASN A 123 22.65 11.21 -67.31
N GLY A 124 23.86 10.97 -66.80
CA GLY A 124 25.13 11.30 -67.46
C GLY A 124 25.47 12.80 -67.39
N GLY A 125 26.77 13.12 -67.30
CA GLY A 125 27.27 14.50 -67.24
C GLY A 125 28.10 14.80 -65.99
N VAL A 126 28.36 16.09 -65.76
CA VAL A 126 29.12 16.63 -64.63
C VAL A 126 28.14 17.15 -63.57
N VAL A 127 28.31 16.72 -62.32
CA VAL A 127 27.62 17.24 -61.13
C VAL A 127 28.64 17.99 -60.27
N LEU A 128 28.30 19.21 -59.88
CA LEU A 128 29.08 20.01 -58.94
C LEU A 128 28.15 20.55 -57.85
N TYR A 129 28.63 20.53 -56.62
CA TYR A 129 27.95 21.12 -55.47
C TYR A 129 28.63 22.43 -55.09
N ARG A 130 27.83 23.47 -54.92
CA ARG A 130 28.22 24.72 -54.25
C ARG A 130 27.60 24.70 -52.86
N VAL A 131 28.45 24.51 -51.86
CA VAL A 131 28.07 24.49 -50.45
C VAL A 131 28.29 25.88 -49.89
N VAL A 132 27.24 26.48 -49.35
CA VAL A 132 27.28 27.81 -48.76
C VAL A 132 26.73 27.78 -47.35
N SER A 133 27.10 28.77 -46.54
CA SER A 133 26.57 28.95 -45.20
C SER A 133 26.17 30.39 -44.90
N GLY A 134 25.31 30.54 -43.89
CA GLY A 134 25.05 31.82 -43.22
C GLY A 134 24.93 31.62 -41.71
N ASP A 135 25.59 32.48 -40.94
CA ASP A 135 25.42 32.52 -39.48
C ASP A 135 24.18 33.33 -39.13
N ASP A 136 23.39 32.87 -38.16
CA ASP A 136 22.21 33.56 -37.60
C ASP A 136 21.03 33.79 -38.57
N ARG A 137 21.24 33.74 -39.89
CA ARG A 137 20.21 33.92 -40.91
C ARG A 137 20.39 32.94 -42.06
N GLU A 138 19.27 32.40 -42.52
CA GLU A 138 19.27 31.53 -43.68
C GLU A 138 19.67 32.30 -44.96
N PRO A 139 20.63 31.80 -45.75
CA PRO A 139 20.95 32.32 -47.06
C PRO A 139 19.74 32.39 -48.00
N LYS A 140 19.49 33.58 -48.59
CA LYS A 140 18.45 33.74 -49.63
C LYS A 140 18.90 33.28 -51.02
N SER A 141 20.20 33.25 -51.27
CA SER A 141 20.80 32.82 -52.54
C SER A 141 22.27 32.40 -52.33
N PRO A 142 22.84 31.55 -53.20
CA PRO A 142 24.23 31.12 -53.07
C PRO A 142 25.26 32.24 -53.32
N GLU A 143 24.83 33.39 -53.83
CA GLU A 143 25.69 34.56 -54.07
C GLU A 143 25.78 35.49 -52.85
N ASN A 144 24.81 35.42 -51.92
CA ASN A 144 24.73 36.26 -50.73
C ASN A 144 25.10 35.49 -49.45
N ALA A 145 25.99 34.50 -49.57
CA ALA A 145 26.36 33.58 -48.50
C ALA A 145 27.85 33.28 -48.56
N ASP A 146 28.39 32.80 -47.44
CA ASP A 146 29.79 32.42 -47.40
C ASP A 146 30.00 31.07 -48.11
N LEU A 147 30.95 31.01 -49.02
CA LEU A 147 31.31 29.77 -49.71
C LEU A 147 32.07 28.84 -48.74
N VAL A 148 31.48 27.68 -48.46
CA VAL A 148 32.13 26.59 -47.71
C VAL A 148 33.01 25.78 -48.65
N ALA A 149 32.43 25.29 -49.75
CA ALA A 149 33.13 24.45 -50.71
C ALA A 149 32.47 24.50 -52.10
N ALA A 150 33.27 24.31 -53.14
CA ALA A 150 32.82 23.96 -54.48
C ALA A 150 33.42 22.58 -54.83
N THR A 151 32.60 21.53 -54.79
CA THR A 151 33.08 20.15 -54.74
C THR A 151 32.25 19.22 -55.64
N PRO A 152 32.85 18.22 -56.31
CA PRO A 152 32.09 17.15 -56.97
C PRO A 152 31.63 16.06 -55.98
N LEU A 153 32.08 16.10 -54.73
CA LEU A 153 31.74 15.12 -53.69
C LEU A 153 30.46 15.54 -52.96
N SER A 154 29.68 14.55 -52.51
CA SER A 154 28.50 14.74 -51.66
C SER A 154 28.83 15.00 -50.18
N ALA A 155 30.01 15.58 -49.95
CA ALA A 155 30.52 15.93 -48.63
C ALA A 155 31.44 17.17 -48.70
N ALA A 156 31.48 17.92 -47.61
CA ALA A 156 32.39 19.05 -47.41
C ALA A 156 32.70 19.19 -45.92
N SER A 157 33.79 19.88 -45.59
CA SER A 157 34.14 20.22 -44.21
C SER A 157 34.15 21.74 -44.06
N ASP A 158 33.71 22.24 -42.90
CA ASP A 158 33.77 23.64 -42.54
C ASP A 158 34.51 23.80 -41.21
N ASP A 159 35.62 24.52 -41.22
CA ASP A 159 36.49 24.78 -40.06
C ASP A 159 36.36 26.20 -39.52
N ARG A 160 35.44 26.99 -40.09
CA ARG A 160 35.27 28.39 -39.70
C ARG A 160 34.55 28.48 -38.36
N PRO A 161 35.01 29.34 -37.44
CA PRO A 161 34.35 29.52 -36.16
C PRO A 161 32.91 29.98 -36.35
N LEU A 162 32.01 29.47 -35.50
CA LEU A 162 30.63 29.91 -35.48
C LEU A 162 30.51 31.28 -34.80
N THR A 163 29.85 32.24 -35.47
CA THR A 163 29.67 33.60 -34.94
C THR A 163 28.26 33.87 -34.40
N GLY A 164 27.30 33.00 -34.72
CA GLY A 164 25.89 33.10 -34.31
C GLY A 164 25.39 31.90 -33.48
N PRO A 165 24.09 31.87 -33.12
CA PRO A 165 23.47 30.78 -32.37
C PRO A 165 23.38 29.48 -33.16
N VAL A 166 23.27 29.60 -34.48
CA VAL A 166 23.21 28.51 -35.45
C VAL A 166 23.94 28.91 -36.73
N ARG A 167 24.30 27.91 -37.54
CA ARG A 167 24.75 28.10 -38.92
C ARG A 167 23.82 27.36 -39.86
N TYR A 168 23.27 28.08 -40.80
CA TYR A 168 22.50 27.54 -41.91
C TYR A 168 23.45 27.08 -42.99
N TYR A 169 23.24 25.89 -43.52
CA TYR A 169 23.95 25.34 -44.67
C TYR A 169 22.97 25.09 -45.81
N GLN A 170 23.39 25.42 -47.02
CA GLN A 170 22.68 25.08 -48.24
C GLN A 170 23.66 24.48 -49.25
N VAL A 171 23.22 23.42 -49.91
CA VAL A 171 23.93 22.74 -50.98
C VAL A 171 23.16 22.99 -52.26
N TRP A 172 23.81 23.66 -53.20
CA TRP A 172 23.25 23.95 -54.51
C TRP A 172 23.90 23.05 -55.55
N VAL A 173 23.10 22.29 -56.28
CA VAL A 173 23.57 21.41 -57.35
C VAL A 173 23.64 22.16 -58.67
N ILE A 174 24.72 21.92 -59.41
CA ILE A 174 24.99 22.46 -60.73
C ILE A 174 25.27 21.27 -61.64
N THR A 175 24.53 21.14 -62.73
CA THR A 175 24.61 19.99 -63.65
C THR A 175 24.86 20.47 -65.07
N GLY A 176 25.65 19.71 -65.84
CA GLY A 176 25.78 19.96 -67.28
C GLY A 176 26.42 18.78 -68.00
N ALA A 177 26.31 18.73 -69.32
CA ALA A 177 26.91 17.69 -70.15
C ALA A 177 28.46 17.74 -70.11
N SER A 178 29.04 18.90 -69.76
CA SER A 178 30.47 19.11 -69.53
C SER A 178 30.68 20.12 -68.40
N ARG A 179 31.91 20.27 -67.90
CA ARG A 179 32.23 21.27 -66.85
C ARG A 179 31.92 22.70 -67.30
N SER A 180 32.19 23.04 -68.56
CA SER A 180 31.89 24.37 -69.10
C SER A 180 30.38 24.62 -69.22
N ASP A 181 29.63 23.58 -69.56
CA ASP A 181 28.17 23.61 -69.63
C ASP A 181 27.57 23.78 -68.23
N ALA A 182 28.01 22.97 -67.26
CA ALA A 182 27.59 23.07 -65.86
C ALA A 182 27.78 24.49 -65.31
N LEU A 183 28.94 25.13 -65.53
CA LEU A 183 29.21 26.50 -65.07
C LEU A 183 28.31 27.57 -65.72
N SER A 184 27.64 27.26 -66.82
CA SER A 184 26.69 28.16 -67.50
C SER A 184 25.24 27.93 -67.05
N THR A 185 24.99 26.90 -66.23
CA THR A 185 23.66 26.59 -65.70
C THR A 185 23.40 27.29 -64.36
N ARG A 186 22.12 27.51 -64.05
CA ARG A 186 21.72 28.07 -62.76
C ARG A 186 21.76 26.97 -61.69
N PRO A 187 22.39 27.21 -60.53
CA PRO A 187 22.36 26.27 -59.42
C PRO A 187 20.93 26.06 -58.91
N VAL A 188 20.59 24.83 -58.53
CA VAL A 188 19.30 24.45 -57.92
C VAL A 188 19.55 24.04 -56.47
N LEU A 189 18.72 24.51 -55.54
CA LEU A 189 18.83 24.11 -54.13
C LEU A 189 18.54 22.60 -54.02
N TYR A 190 19.46 21.87 -53.41
CA TYR A 190 19.42 20.41 -53.35
C TYR A 190 19.35 19.88 -51.92
N ALA A 191 20.12 20.47 -51.00
CA ALA A 191 20.04 20.14 -49.58
C ALA A 191 20.15 21.38 -48.70
N SER A 192 19.55 21.34 -47.52
CA SER A 192 19.72 22.35 -46.49
C SER A 192 19.76 21.73 -45.10
N GLY A 193 20.30 22.48 -44.15
CA GLY A 193 20.37 22.06 -42.76
C GLY A 193 20.77 23.20 -41.85
N VAL A 194 20.39 23.09 -40.58
CA VAL A 194 20.72 24.06 -39.54
C VAL A 194 21.60 23.36 -38.51
N LEU A 195 22.83 23.83 -38.37
CA LEU A 195 23.74 23.36 -37.34
C LEU A 195 23.52 24.16 -36.05
N VAL A 196 23.11 23.46 -35.00
CA VAL A 196 23.19 23.95 -33.63
C VAL A 196 24.46 23.38 -32.99
N PRO A 197 25.38 24.22 -32.47
CA PRO A 197 26.61 23.75 -31.86
C PRO A 197 26.32 22.88 -30.62
N PRO A 198 26.91 21.68 -30.50
CA PRO A 198 26.75 20.84 -29.32
C PRO A 198 27.51 21.41 -28.11
N VAL A 199 27.29 20.83 -26.93
CA VAL A 199 28.10 21.12 -25.74
C VAL A 199 29.53 20.60 -25.92
N GLY A 200 30.51 21.37 -25.44
CA GLY A 200 31.91 20.94 -25.37
C GLY A 200 32.30 20.45 -23.97
N ASP A 201 33.48 19.83 -23.85
CA ASP A 201 34.07 19.41 -22.57
C ASP A 201 33.12 18.58 -21.68
N VAL A 202 32.35 17.68 -22.29
CA VAL A 202 31.34 16.87 -21.58
C VAL A 202 32.02 15.85 -20.67
N ALA A 203 31.71 15.92 -19.38
CA ALA A 203 32.11 14.95 -18.39
C ALA A 203 30.88 14.56 -17.57
N VAL A 204 30.48 13.29 -17.65
CA VAL A 204 29.41 12.72 -16.82
C VAL A 204 30.02 11.63 -15.95
N ARG A 205 29.78 11.70 -14.65
CA ARG A 205 30.37 10.78 -13.67
C ARG A 205 29.39 10.46 -12.54
N GLU A 206 29.55 9.28 -11.96
CA GLU A 206 28.87 8.91 -10.72
C GLU A 206 29.59 9.53 -9.52
N ASP A 207 28.82 9.97 -8.53
CA ASP A 207 29.28 10.48 -7.25
C ASP A 207 28.28 10.10 -6.14
N ASN A 208 28.64 9.10 -5.32
CA ASN A 208 27.87 8.63 -4.16
C ASN A 208 26.40 8.22 -4.45
N GLY A 209 26.15 7.60 -5.61
CA GLY A 209 24.82 7.20 -6.07
C GLY A 209 24.02 8.33 -6.73
N LEU A 210 24.64 9.48 -6.99
CA LEU A 210 24.15 10.52 -7.88
C LEU A 210 24.93 10.47 -9.19
N VAL A 211 24.34 10.97 -10.28
CA VAL A 211 25.09 11.23 -11.51
C VAL A 211 25.21 12.72 -11.73
N VAL A 212 26.45 13.19 -11.88
CA VAL A 212 26.76 14.60 -12.09
C VAL A 212 27.37 14.77 -13.47
N GLY A 213 26.71 15.58 -14.31
CA GLY A 213 27.24 16.01 -15.59
C GLY A 213 27.72 17.43 -15.55
N GLN A 214 28.82 17.71 -16.25
CA GLN A 214 29.38 19.04 -16.45
C GLN A 214 29.80 19.19 -17.91
N TRP A 215 29.65 20.41 -18.44
CA TRP A 215 30.01 20.75 -19.81
C TRP A 215 30.18 22.26 -20.00
N LYS A 216 30.66 22.64 -21.18
CA LYS A 216 30.73 24.02 -21.66
C LYS A 216 29.71 24.21 -22.79
N ALA A 217 28.57 24.82 -22.47
CA ALA A 217 27.58 25.19 -23.48
C ALA A 217 28.02 26.44 -24.28
N PRO A 218 27.72 26.52 -25.58
CA PRO A 218 27.80 27.75 -26.36
C PRO A 218 27.04 28.91 -25.70
N ALA A 219 27.53 30.15 -25.89
CA ALA A 219 26.95 31.34 -25.25
C ALA A 219 25.48 31.59 -25.62
N THR A 220 25.10 31.11 -26.80
CA THR A 220 23.80 31.24 -27.46
C THR A 220 22.80 30.14 -27.13
N THR A 221 23.22 29.11 -26.37
CA THR A 221 22.35 28.02 -25.94
C THR A 221 21.31 28.52 -24.94
N SER A 222 20.03 28.32 -25.23
CA SER A 222 18.92 28.65 -24.34
C SER A 222 18.82 27.67 -23.18
N SER A 223 18.92 26.36 -23.47
CA SER A 223 18.96 25.31 -22.46
C SER A 223 19.71 24.07 -22.97
N VAL A 224 20.07 23.16 -22.07
CA VAL A 224 20.62 21.85 -22.41
C VAL A 224 19.63 20.78 -21.97
N HIS A 225 19.15 20.02 -22.93
CA HIS A 225 18.26 18.89 -22.67
C HIS A 225 19.09 17.67 -22.28
N VAL A 226 18.73 17.04 -21.16
CA VAL A 226 19.40 15.85 -20.62
C VAL A 226 18.44 14.68 -20.66
N TYR A 227 18.92 13.55 -21.17
CA TYR A 227 18.15 12.32 -21.28
C TYR A 227 18.88 11.20 -20.54
N ARG A 228 18.16 10.45 -19.69
CA ARG A 228 18.66 9.25 -19.02
C ARG A 228 18.03 8.01 -19.65
N ILE A 229 18.81 7.29 -20.45
CA ILE A 229 18.34 6.12 -21.20
C ILE A 229 19.00 4.87 -20.62
N PRO A 230 18.27 3.82 -20.20
CA PRO A 230 18.86 2.52 -19.88
C PRO A 230 19.72 2.02 -21.05
N VAL A 231 20.94 1.53 -20.79
CA VAL A 231 21.89 1.23 -21.87
C VAL A 231 21.36 0.16 -22.84
N GLU A 232 20.53 -0.76 -22.34
CA GLU A 232 19.90 -1.82 -23.13
C GLU A 232 18.87 -1.27 -24.13
N GLU A 233 18.17 -0.18 -23.75
CA GLU A 233 17.18 0.48 -24.60
C GLU A 233 17.86 1.51 -25.53
N ALA A 234 19.05 1.99 -25.18
CA ALA A 234 19.78 2.99 -25.96
C ALA A 234 20.35 2.47 -27.29
N GLU A 235 20.36 1.16 -27.51
CA GLU A 235 20.78 0.51 -28.77
C GLU A 235 19.60 0.21 -29.72
N GLU A 236 18.35 0.38 -29.26
CA GLU A 236 17.16 0.13 -30.07
C GLU A 236 16.91 1.26 -31.08
N THR A 237 16.59 0.90 -32.34
CA THR A 237 16.26 1.87 -33.38
C THR A 237 14.83 2.38 -33.23
N GLY A 238 14.64 3.71 -33.23
CA GLY A 238 13.31 4.33 -33.25
C GLY A 238 12.68 4.53 -31.86
N ILE A 239 13.47 4.51 -30.79
CA ILE A 239 13.00 4.85 -29.44
C ILE A 239 12.46 6.29 -29.41
N ASP A 240 11.34 6.49 -28.72
CA ASP A 240 10.86 7.83 -28.39
C ASP A 240 11.74 8.41 -27.27
N GLU A 241 12.74 9.20 -27.64
CA GLU A 241 13.68 9.80 -26.70
C GLU A 241 12.99 10.73 -25.68
N SER A 242 11.83 11.31 -26.02
CA SER A 242 11.17 12.31 -25.18
C SER A 242 10.78 11.77 -23.80
N ARG A 243 10.49 10.46 -23.69
CA ARG A 243 10.15 9.78 -22.43
C ARG A 243 11.30 9.71 -21.43
N TYR A 244 12.53 9.85 -21.89
CA TYR A 244 13.73 9.79 -21.06
C TYR A 244 14.28 11.15 -20.66
N ARG A 245 13.64 12.23 -21.10
CA ARG A 245 14.04 13.58 -20.72
C ARG A 245 13.88 13.74 -19.22
N ILE A 246 14.98 14.05 -18.55
CA ILE A 246 15.01 14.36 -17.11
C ILE A 246 15.20 15.86 -16.91
N LEU A 247 14.86 16.33 -15.70
CA LEU A 247 15.08 17.72 -15.28
C LEU A 247 14.50 18.75 -16.27
N ALA A 248 13.31 18.50 -16.83
CA ALA A 248 12.78 19.30 -17.93
C ALA A 248 12.56 20.78 -17.61
N ASP A 249 12.42 21.14 -16.33
CA ASP A 249 12.06 22.49 -15.85
C ASP A 249 13.24 23.48 -15.76
N GLY A 250 14.47 23.04 -16.06
CA GLY A 250 15.68 23.86 -15.91
C GLY A 250 16.46 24.07 -17.21
N GLU A 251 17.31 25.11 -17.23
CA GLU A 251 18.16 25.43 -18.39
C GLU A 251 19.44 24.56 -18.48
N HIS A 252 19.98 24.09 -17.35
CA HIS A 252 21.14 23.18 -17.25
C HIS A 252 22.38 23.58 -18.08
N ARG A 253 22.63 24.88 -18.29
CA ARG A 253 23.69 25.35 -19.21
C ARG A 253 25.11 24.96 -18.82
N THR A 254 25.36 24.63 -17.56
CA THR A 254 26.70 24.27 -17.04
C THR A 254 26.82 22.81 -16.61
N GLY A 255 25.71 22.07 -16.56
CA GLY A 255 25.69 20.72 -16.02
C GLY A 255 24.35 20.34 -15.40
N PHE A 256 24.32 19.16 -14.79
CA PHE A 256 23.16 18.62 -14.09
C PHE A 256 23.56 17.74 -12.90
N VAL A 257 22.60 17.49 -12.01
CA VAL A 257 22.66 16.45 -10.99
C VAL A 257 21.41 15.60 -11.11
N ASP A 258 21.58 14.30 -11.30
CA ASP A 258 20.50 13.32 -11.36
C ASP A 258 20.53 12.43 -10.12
N SER A 259 19.48 12.56 -9.31
CA SER A 259 19.23 11.76 -8.11
C SER A 259 18.24 10.63 -8.33
N GLY A 260 17.61 10.54 -9.50
CA GLY A 260 16.58 9.54 -9.80
C GLY A 260 17.13 8.21 -10.34
N VAL A 261 18.44 7.99 -10.22
CA VAL A 261 19.12 6.80 -10.75
C VAL A 261 18.94 5.60 -9.83
N ALA A 262 18.75 4.42 -10.42
CA ALA A 262 18.84 3.18 -9.68
C ALA A 262 20.30 2.73 -9.61
N ARG A 263 20.78 2.40 -8.41
CA ARG A 263 22.11 1.82 -8.20
C ARG A 263 22.18 0.43 -8.82
N GLY A 264 23.36 0.04 -9.29
CA GLY A 264 23.60 -1.24 -9.96
C GLY A 264 23.09 -1.30 -11.40
N LYS A 265 22.65 -0.15 -11.94
CA LYS A 265 22.22 -0.01 -13.33
C LYS A 265 23.24 0.79 -14.13
N ARG A 266 23.19 0.61 -15.45
CA ARG A 266 23.98 1.36 -16.41
C ARG A 266 23.07 2.20 -17.29
N TYR A 267 23.41 3.47 -17.45
CA TYR A 267 22.64 4.43 -18.23
C TYR A 267 23.53 5.09 -19.28
N ARG A 268 22.93 5.41 -20.43
CA ARG A 268 23.46 6.37 -21.40
C ARG A 268 22.83 7.73 -21.13
N TYR A 269 23.67 8.68 -20.75
CA TYR A 269 23.31 10.09 -20.67
C TYR A 269 23.54 10.74 -22.02
N ARG A 270 22.46 11.22 -22.63
CA ARG A 270 22.47 11.97 -23.88
C ARG A 270 22.18 13.43 -23.59
N VAL A 271 23.02 14.33 -24.09
CA VAL A 271 22.86 15.78 -23.91
C VAL A 271 22.79 16.50 -25.25
N ARG A 272 21.88 17.48 -25.35
CA ARG A 272 21.68 18.29 -26.57
C ARG A 272 21.48 19.75 -26.19
N CYS A 273 22.19 20.65 -26.89
CA CYS A 273 21.91 22.09 -26.81
C CYS A 273 20.57 22.37 -27.46
N ALA A 274 19.74 23.18 -26.82
CA ALA A 274 18.52 23.73 -27.37
C ALA A 274 18.68 25.24 -27.62
N VAL A 275 18.30 25.68 -28.81
CA VAL A 275 18.25 27.09 -29.21
C VAL A 275 16.84 27.37 -29.71
N ASP A 276 16.27 28.49 -29.26
CA ASP A 276 14.98 28.98 -29.76
C ASP A 276 15.22 29.87 -30.99
N LEU A 277 14.64 29.49 -32.12
CA LEU A 277 14.63 30.25 -33.36
C LEU A 277 13.18 30.55 -33.74
N ASP A 278 12.76 31.80 -33.59
CA ASP A 278 11.42 32.27 -33.94
C ASP A 278 10.29 31.41 -33.34
N GLY A 279 10.44 30.97 -32.10
CA GLY A 279 9.46 30.13 -31.38
C GLY A 279 9.60 28.63 -31.65
N ASN A 280 10.60 28.21 -32.45
CA ASN A 280 10.90 26.82 -32.73
C ASN A 280 12.20 26.39 -32.06
N VAL A 281 12.11 25.40 -31.17
CA VAL A 281 13.30 24.83 -30.52
C VAL A 281 14.05 23.92 -31.50
N ARG A 282 15.30 24.27 -31.79
CA ARG A 282 16.25 23.43 -32.53
C ARG A 282 17.25 22.80 -31.57
N LEU A 283 17.48 21.50 -31.74
CA LEU A 283 18.44 20.74 -30.94
C LEU A 283 19.73 20.51 -31.71
N SER A 284 20.85 20.46 -31.00
CA SER A 284 22.12 19.98 -31.54
C SER A 284 22.09 18.47 -31.80
N GLU A 285 23.13 18.01 -32.51
CA GLU A 285 23.54 16.62 -32.46
C GLU A 285 23.78 16.17 -31.00
N PRO A 286 23.47 14.91 -30.66
CA PRO A 286 23.65 14.40 -29.31
C PRO A 286 25.12 14.20 -28.95
N VAL A 287 25.45 14.44 -27.68
CA VAL A 287 26.70 13.96 -27.06
C VAL A 287 26.32 12.94 -26.00
N ASP A 288 26.89 11.74 -26.09
CA ASP A 288 26.56 10.61 -25.23
C ASP A 288 27.69 10.30 -24.24
N SER A 289 27.32 9.88 -23.03
CA SER A 289 28.23 9.36 -22.01
C SER A 289 27.56 8.21 -21.25
N ASP A 290 28.21 7.04 -21.22
CA ASP A 290 27.74 5.89 -20.47
C ASP A 290 28.25 5.94 -19.03
N VAL A 291 27.36 5.75 -18.06
CA VAL A 291 27.67 5.74 -16.63
C VAL A 291 27.11 4.49 -15.99
N GLU A 292 27.94 3.79 -15.23
CA GLU A 292 27.53 2.70 -14.33
C GLU A 292 27.34 3.28 -12.93
N VAL A 293 26.18 3.03 -12.33
CA VAL A 293 25.86 3.55 -11.00
C VAL A 293 26.27 2.53 -9.95
N SER A 294 27.29 2.85 -9.16
CA SER A 294 27.81 1.96 -8.12
C SER A 294 26.71 1.54 -7.12
N ALA A 295 26.56 0.24 -6.87
CA ALA A 295 25.81 -0.29 -5.74
C ALA A 295 26.74 -1.11 -4.84
N VAL A 296 26.54 -1.03 -3.52
CA VAL A 296 27.27 -1.84 -2.57
C VAL A 296 26.43 -3.05 -2.23
N LEU A 297 26.96 -4.24 -2.48
CA LEU A 297 26.35 -5.49 -2.04
C LEU A 297 26.54 -5.61 -0.52
N ALA A 298 25.57 -5.13 0.25
CA ALA A 298 25.60 -5.09 1.71
C ALA A 298 24.52 -5.97 2.32
N ALA A 299 24.85 -6.65 3.42
CA ALA A 299 23.89 -7.47 4.15
C ALA A 299 22.90 -6.59 4.93
N VAL A 300 21.61 -6.92 4.86
CA VAL A 300 20.60 -6.30 5.73
C VAL A 300 20.73 -6.88 7.15
N THR A 301 21.18 -6.08 8.12
CA THR A 301 21.43 -6.55 9.50
C THR A 301 20.36 -6.13 10.52
N ASP A 302 19.52 -5.17 10.16
CA ASP A 302 18.56 -4.47 11.02
C ASP A 302 17.11 -4.88 10.75
N ILE A 303 16.86 -6.03 10.12
CA ILE A 303 15.50 -6.47 9.81
C ILE A 303 14.65 -6.63 11.07
N THR A 304 13.40 -6.16 10.99
CA THR A 304 12.40 -6.24 12.05
C THR A 304 11.13 -6.90 11.52
N VAL A 305 10.47 -7.67 12.38
CA VAL A 305 9.21 -8.35 12.10
C VAL A 305 8.22 -7.99 13.19
N ASP A 306 7.12 -7.36 12.80
CA ASP A 306 6.07 -6.88 13.70
C ASP A 306 4.77 -7.62 13.40
N THR A 307 4.33 -8.45 14.34
CA THR A 307 3.11 -9.25 14.17
C THR A 307 1.87 -8.42 14.50
N GLY A 308 0.84 -8.49 13.66
CA GLY A 308 -0.44 -7.84 13.88
C GLY A 308 -1.15 -8.35 15.14
N PHE A 309 -2.08 -7.55 15.67
CA PHE A 309 -2.83 -7.89 16.89
C PHE A 309 -3.65 -9.18 16.77
N ASP A 310 -4.10 -9.51 15.55
CA ASP A 310 -4.82 -10.75 15.26
C ASP A 310 -3.91 -11.98 15.14
N GLY A 311 -2.60 -11.78 15.01
CA GLY A 311 -1.62 -12.83 14.79
C GLY A 311 -1.68 -13.46 13.39
N GLU A 312 -2.52 -12.97 12.48
CA GLU A 312 -2.74 -13.58 11.15
C GLU A 312 -1.82 -13.00 10.09
N THR A 313 -1.37 -11.76 10.29
CA THR A 313 -0.43 -11.09 9.41
C THR A 313 0.74 -10.50 10.19
N PHE A 314 1.85 -10.24 9.50
CA PHE A 314 2.98 -9.52 10.05
C PHE A 314 3.59 -8.60 9.00
N ASP A 315 4.23 -7.55 9.49
CA ASP A 315 4.96 -6.59 8.70
C ASP A 315 6.46 -6.86 8.84
N VAL A 316 7.19 -6.65 7.74
CA VAL A 316 8.65 -6.79 7.70
C VAL A 316 9.26 -5.47 7.29
N SER A 317 10.23 -4.96 8.05
CA SER A 317 10.91 -3.70 7.73
C SER A 317 12.43 -3.78 7.89
N TRP A 318 13.16 -3.02 7.07
CA TRP A 318 14.62 -2.97 7.04
C TRP A 318 15.14 -1.66 6.46
N ALA A 319 16.41 -1.33 6.71
CA ALA A 319 17.09 -0.23 6.03
C ALA A 319 17.51 -0.64 4.60
N ALA A 320 17.21 0.17 3.60
CA ALA A 320 17.53 -0.14 2.21
C ALA A 320 19.06 -0.12 1.97
N PRO A 321 19.70 -1.22 1.53
CA PRO A 321 21.15 -1.27 1.29
C PRO A 321 21.57 -0.57 -0.01
N GLY A 322 20.65 0.07 -0.73
CA GLY A 322 20.91 0.67 -2.04
C GLY A 322 21.02 -0.37 -3.17
N ALA A 323 20.49 -1.58 -2.98
CA ALA A 323 20.34 -2.64 -3.96
C ALA A 323 19.02 -3.40 -3.67
N ASP A 324 18.59 -4.25 -4.60
CA ASP A 324 17.34 -5.01 -4.46
C ASP A 324 17.43 -5.98 -3.27
N VAL A 325 16.39 -6.01 -2.44
CA VAL A 325 16.29 -6.92 -1.30
C VAL A 325 15.12 -7.88 -1.53
N ALA A 326 15.42 -9.17 -1.60
CA ALA A 326 14.44 -10.24 -1.58
C ALA A 326 14.24 -10.75 -0.14
N ILE A 327 12.99 -10.88 0.30
CA ILE A 327 12.66 -11.46 1.59
C ILE A 327 12.21 -12.90 1.40
N TYR A 328 12.82 -13.83 2.12
CA TYR A 328 12.45 -15.25 2.14
C TYR A 328 11.77 -15.61 3.45
N LEU A 329 10.69 -16.39 3.37
CA LEU A 329 9.93 -16.89 4.52
C LEU A 329 9.98 -18.41 4.55
N SER A 330 10.70 -18.99 5.52
CA SER A 330 10.91 -20.43 5.63
C SER A 330 10.50 -21.00 7.00
N GLN A 331 10.14 -22.28 7.05
CA GLN A 331 9.78 -22.94 8.32
C GLN A 331 11.01 -23.28 9.16
N THR A 332 12.11 -23.59 8.47
CA THR A 332 13.43 -23.82 9.04
C THR A 332 14.37 -22.72 8.58
N GLY A 333 15.21 -22.20 9.48
CA GLY A 333 16.22 -21.23 9.09
C GLY A 333 17.16 -21.78 8.01
N PRO A 334 17.79 -20.90 7.20
CA PRO A 334 18.75 -21.33 6.19
C PRO A 334 19.88 -22.12 6.83
N SER A 335 20.42 -23.11 6.10
CA SER A 335 21.59 -23.85 6.57
C SER A 335 22.73 -22.86 6.79
N ALA A 336 23.37 -22.92 7.97
CA ALA A 336 24.26 -21.88 8.49
C ALA A 336 25.31 -21.36 7.50
N GLY A 337 24.94 -20.34 6.72
CA GLY A 337 25.84 -19.32 6.19
C GLY A 337 25.73 -18.13 7.13
N GLY A 338 26.86 -17.64 7.63
CA GLY A 338 26.85 -16.47 8.52
C GLY A 338 26.17 -15.27 7.86
N VAL A 339 25.65 -14.35 8.66
CA VAL A 339 25.29 -13.01 8.17
C VAL A 339 26.44 -12.45 7.36
N ALA A 340 26.14 -11.82 6.22
CA ALA A 340 27.11 -11.31 5.25
C ALA A 340 27.87 -12.39 4.45
N THR A 341 27.34 -13.60 4.33
CA THR A 341 27.87 -14.58 3.35
C THR A 341 27.45 -14.16 1.95
N GLU A 342 28.43 -13.89 1.09
CA GLU A 342 28.24 -13.69 -0.34
C GLU A 342 28.24 -15.03 -1.09
N LEU A 343 27.29 -15.19 -2.00
CA LEU A 343 27.16 -16.37 -2.86
C LEU A 343 26.57 -15.98 -4.21
N PRO A 344 26.77 -16.79 -5.26
CA PRO A 344 25.99 -16.65 -6.48
C PRO A 344 24.49 -16.72 -6.18
N GLU A 345 23.67 -15.88 -6.80
CA GLU A 345 22.21 -15.88 -6.58
C GLU A 345 21.60 -17.27 -6.84
N LYS A 346 22.09 -17.98 -7.86
CA LYS A 346 21.68 -19.35 -8.20
C LYS A 346 22.02 -20.41 -7.13
N ALA A 347 22.83 -20.06 -6.14
CA ALA A 347 23.20 -20.96 -5.04
C ALA A 347 22.29 -20.80 -3.80
N LEU A 348 21.31 -19.89 -3.82
CA LEU A 348 20.38 -19.68 -2.70
C LEU A 348 19.59 -20.95 -2.33
N ASP A 349 19.22 -21.76 -3.32
CA ASP A 349 18.55 -23.05 -3.11
C ASP A 349 19.38 -24.01 -2.26
N GLN A 350 20.72 -23.97 -2.40
CA GLN A 350 21.64 -24.85 -1.66
C GLN A 350 21.69 -24.50 -0.18
N VAL A 351 21.34 -23.26 0.19
CA VAL A 351 21.24 -22.82 1.60
C VAL A 351 19.81 -22.88 2.14
N GLY A 352 18.87 -23.47 1.38
CA GLY A 352 17.47 -23.64 1.76
C GLY A 352 16.59 -22.42 1.50
N LEU A 353 17.03 -21.48 0.64
CA LEU A 353 16.27 -20.31 0.23
C LEU A 353 15.82 -20.46 -1.22
N THR A 354 14.85 -21.34 -1.45
CA THR A 354 14.31 -21.62 -2.78
C THR A 354 13.35 -20.53 -3.27
N PRO A 355 13.13 -20.38 -4.59
CA PRO A 355 12.34 -19.27 -5.14
C PRO A 355 10.88 -19.23 -4.67
N ASP A 356 10.29 -20.38 -4.32
CA ASP A 356 8.93 -20.51 -3.79
C ASP A 356 8.77 -19.94 -2.37
N LEU A 357 9.87 -19.80 -1.63
CA LEU A 357 9.88 -19.18 -0.30
C LEU A 357 10.03 -17.65 -0.38
N ARG A 358 10.28 -17.08 -1.56
CA ARG A 358 10.41 -15.64 -1.76
C ARG A 358 9.05 -14.96 -1.63
N LEU A 359 9.00 -13.93 -0.81
CA LEU A 359 7.86 -13.03 -0.68
C LEU A 359 7.81 -12.07 -1.87
N HIS A 360 6.61 -11.85 -2.40
CA HIS A 360 6.34 -11.04 -3.59
C HIS A 360 5.44 -9.83 -3.31
N GLN A 361 5.12 -9.59 -2.03
CA GLN A 361 4.35 -8.45 -1.58
C GLN A 361 5.05 -7.14 -1.98
N PRO A 362 4.28 -6.09 -2.34
CA PRO A 362 4.85 -4.79 -2.64
C PRO A 362 5.55 -4.21 -1.42
N VAL A 363 6.60 -3.43 -1.67
CA VAL A 363 7.33 -2.70 -0.64
C VAL A 363 7.10 -1.21 -0.77
N ALA A 364 7.09 -0.50 0.34
CA ALA A 364 6.98 0.96 0.39
C ALA A 364 8.14 1.54 1.19
N ASP A 365 8.78 2.58 0.66
CA ASP A 365 9.80 3.33 1.39
C ASP A 365 9.14 4.35 2.32
N GLN A 366 9.54 4.31 3.58
CA GLN A 366 9.03 5.17 4.64
C GLN A 366 10.15 6.06 5.17
N PRO A 367 10.04 7.40 5.00
CA PRO A 367 10.96 8.32 5.64
C PRO A 367 10.77 8.26 7.16
N GLN A 368 11.87 8.22 7.88
CA GLN A 368 11.91 8.24 9.34
C GLN A 368 12.11 9.67 9.85
N PRO A 369 11.72 9.99 11.10
CA PRO A 369 11.88 11.33 11.68
C PRO A 369 13.34 11.81 11.77
N ASP A 370 14.30 10.89 11.78
CA ASP A 370 15.74 11.17 11.82
C ASP A 370 16.34 11.42 10.41
N GLY A 371 15.51 11.41 9.36
CA GLY A 371 15.92 11.56 7.97
C GLY A 371 16.43 10.28 7.31
N SER A 372 16.46 9.15 8.04
CA SER A 372 16.73 7.84 7.43
C SER A 372 15.51 7.32 6.67
N HIS A 373 15.69 6.31 5.83
CA HIS A 373 14.60 5.63 5.13
C HIS A 373 14.57 4.15 5.53
N ARG A 374 13.37 3.63 5.82
CA ARG A 374 13.15 2.18 5.96
C ARG A 374 12.18 1.70 4.90
N THR A 375 12.44 0.53 4.35
CA THR A 375 11.53 -0.16 3.45
C THR A 375 10.60 -1.04 4.28
N LEU A 376 9.30 -1.00 3.97
CA LEU A 376 8.25 -1.78 4.63
C LEU A 376 7.58 -2.73 3.63
N MET A 377 7.51 -4.00 3.98
CA MET A 377 6.64 -5.00 3.37
C MET A 377 5.50 -5.29 4.35
N ALA A 378 4.31 -4.77 4.05
CA ALA A 378 3.16 -4.86 4.95
C ALA A 378 2.23 -6.04 4.62
N GLY A 379 1.54 -6.55 5.65
CA GLY A 379 0.43 -7.49 5.50
C GLY A 379 0.84 -8.88 5.00
N VAL A 380 2.03 -9.36 5.36
CA VAL A 380 2.47 -10.71 5.01
C VAL A 380 1.60 -11.72 5.77
N ALA A 381 0.86 -12.55 5.05
CA ALA A 381 0.01 -13.57 5.65
C ALA A 381 0.84 -14.66 6.31
N TRP A 382 0.44 -15.07 7.52
CA TRP A 382 1.12 -16.13 8.23
C TRP A 382 0.81 -17.51 7.63
N PRO A 383 1.83 -18.34 7.31
CA PRO A 383 1.61 -19.67 6.74
C PRO A 383 0.76 -20.60 7.61
N ARG A 384 -0.17 -21.34 6.99
CA ARG A 384 -1.04 -22.27 7.73
C ARG A 384 -0.21 -23.39 8.38
N GLY A 385 -0.53 -23.71 9.64
CA GLY A 385 0.13 -24.77 10.40
C GLY A 385 1.52 -24.42 10.94
N TRP A 386 2.05 -23.23 10.66
CA TRP A 386 3.35 -22.82 11.19
C TRP A 386 3.15 -22.03 12.48
N SER A 387 3.86 -22.41 13.53
CA SER A 387 3.98 -21.65 14.79
C SER A 387 5.26 -20.80 14.85
N ARG A 388 6.23 -21.12 13.99
CA ARG A 388 7.49 -20.40 13.85
C ARG A 388 7.82 -20.25 12.38
N ALA A 389 8.32 -19.08 12.03
CA ALA A 389 8.87 -18.80 10.70
C ALA A 389 10.23 -18.11 10.85
N TYR A 390 11.04 -18.22 9.81
CA TYR A 390 12.33 -17.55 9.69
C TYR A 390 12.25 -16.59 8.51
N VAL A 391 12.47 -15.31 8.78
CA VAL A 391 12.47 -14.24 7.79
C VAL A 391 13.92 -13.91 7.48
N THR A 392 14.34 -14.14 6.24
CA THR A 392 15.71 -13.93 5.80
C THR A 392 15.74 -12.89 4.67
N PRO A 393 16.32 -11.70 4.90
CA PRO A 393 16.57 -10.75 3.82
C PRO A 393 17.81 -11.16 3.03
N VAL A 394 17.74 -11.02 1.71
CA VAL A 394 18.84 -11.30 0.78
C VAL A 394 18.99 -10.11 -0.15
N THR A 395 20.14 -9.44 -0.08
CA THR A 395 20.48 -8.37 -1.03
C THR A 395 21.00 -9.00 -2.30
N ILE A 396 20.47 -8.63 -3.45
CA ILE A 396 20.82 -9.19 -4.77
C ILE A 396 21.37 -8.07 -5.66
N LEU A 397 22.53 -8.31 -6.27
CA LEU A 397 23.18 -7.39 -7.20
C LEU A 397 23.99 -8.17 -8.23
N ALA A 398 23.76 -7.91 -9.53
CA ALA A 398 24.54 -8.49 -10.63
C ALA A 398 24.73 -10.03 -10.57
N GLY A 399 23.71 -10.77 -10.13
CA GLY A 399 23.76 -12.24 -9.99
C GLY A 399 24.52 -12.74 -8.76
N HIS A 400 24.88 -11.84 -7.84
CA HIS A 400 25.41 -12.15 -6.51
C HIS A 400 24.37 -11.83 -5.45
N ALA A 401 24.41 -12.59 -4.36
CA ALA A 401 23.49 -12.50 -3.27
C ALA A 401 24.25 -12.48 -1.94
N VAL A 402 23.84 -11.61 -1.02
CA VAL A 402 24.34 -11.58 0.35
C VAL A 402 23.20 -11.80 1.32
N LEU A 403 23.32 -12.84 2.15
CA LEU A 403 22.37 -13.11 3.23
C LEU A 403 22.52 -12.05 4.33
N GLY A 404 21.42 -11.39 4.64
CA GLY A 404 21.30 -10.57 5.84
C GLY A 404 21.03 -11.40 7.09
N ARG A 405 20.67 -10.70 8.17
CA ARG A 405 20.34 -11.31 9.45
C ARG A 405 18.99 -12.01 9.35
N THR A 406 18.95 -13.33 9.52
CA THR A 406 17.69 -14.05 9.71
C THR A 406 17.09 -13.74 11.07
N VAL A 407 15.80 -13.38 11.09
CA VAL A 407 15.00 -13.21 12.31
C VAL A 407 13.96 -14.33 12.40
N SER A 408 13.82 -14.91 13.59
CA SER A 408 12.72 -15.84 13.85
C SER A 408 11.50 -15.06 14.32
N ALA A 409 10.37 -15.29 13.67
CA ALA A 409 9.06 -14.84 14.12
C ALA A 409 8.30 -16.04 14.70
N VAL A 410 7.48 -15.79 15.72
CA VAL A 410 6.60 -16.82 16.30
C VAL A 410 5.16 -16.35 16.31
N ARG A 411 4.24 -17.27 16.07
CA ARG A 411 2.80 -17.09 16.20
C ARG A 411 2.26 -18.18 17.12
N THR A 412 1.40 -17.78 18.03
CA THR A 412 0.60 -18.71 18.82
C THR A 412 -0.77 -18.92 18.18
N GLY A 413 -1.34 -20.12 18.37
CA GLY A 413 -2.71 -20.42 18.00
C GLY A 413 -3.73 -19.66 18.86
N THR A 414 -5.00 -19.84 18.53
CA THR A 414 -6.13 -19.30 19.31
C THR A 414 -6.52 -20.27 20.42
N ILE A 415 -6.89 -19.75 21.59
CA ILE A 415 -7.41 -20.56 22.70
C ILE A 415 -8.87 -20.87 22.45
N ARG A 416 -9.26 -22.15 22.57
CA ARG A 416 -10.61 -22.66 22.32
C ARG A 416 -11.09 -23.54 23.48
N ASP A 417 -12.38 -23.89 23.46
CA ASP A 417 -13.06 -24.75 24.42
C ASP A 417 -12.74 -24.44 25.89
N ILE A 418 -12.83 -23.14 26.20
CA ILE A 418 -12.55 -22.64 27.55
C ILE A 418 -13.70 -23.06 28.47
N GLU A 419 -13.38 -23.82 29.51
CA GLU A 419 -14.31 -24.25 30.54
C GLU A 419 -13.74 -23.93 31.92
N LEU A 420 -14.56 -23.29 32.76
CA LEU A 420 -14.24 -23.05 34.16
C LEU A 420 -15.19 -23.88 35.02
N VAL A 421 -14.65 -24.92 35.64
CA VAL A 421 -15.41 -25.79 36.55
C VAL A 421 -15.16 -25.36 37.99
N GLU A 422 -16.24 -25.09 38.72
CA GLU A 422 -16.22 -24.72 40.13
C GLU A 422 -16.81 -25.82 41.03
N TYR A 423 -15.95 -26.47 41.81
CA TYR A 423 -16.30 -27.45 42.84
C TYR A 423 -16.37 -26.80 44.21
N CYS A 424 -17.31 -25.88 44.42
CA CYS A 424 -17.49 -25.10 45.65
C CYS A 424 -16.23 -24.36 46.15
N ASN A 425 -15.20 -25.05 46.65
CA ASN A 425 -13.94 -24.50 47.13
C ASN A 425 -12.77 -24.61 46.13
N LYS A 426 -12.95 -25.23 44.96
CA LYS A 426 -11.90 -25.38 43.94
C LYS A 426 -12.39 -24.90 42.58
N GLN A 427 -11.56 -24.13 41.89
CA GLN A 427 -11.82 -23.70 40.52
C GLN A 427 -10.72 -24.23 39.60
N VAL A 428 -11.12 -24.92 38.53
CA VAL A 428 -10.21 -25.47 37.51
C VAL A 428 -10.63 -24.90 36.16
N LEU A 429 -9.70 -24.23 35.51
CA LEU A 429 -9.84 -23.67 34.17
C LEU A 429 -9.14 -24.58 33.17
N THR A 430 -9.88 -25.07 32.19
CA THR A 430 -9.42 -25.91 31.09
C THR A 430 -9.70 -25.23 29.75
N PHE A 431 -8.89 -25.54 28.75
CA PHE A 431 -8.98 -25.06 27.37
C PHE A 431 -8.15 -25.94 26.43
N GLU A 432 -8.43 -25.90 25.13
CA GLU A 432 -7.53 -26.49 24.13
C GLU A 432 -6.19 -25.74 24.13
N TRP A 433 -5.08 -26.49 24.22
CA TRP A 433 -3.76 -25.87 24.23
C TRP A 433 -3.45 -25.23 22.87
N PRO A 434 -3.13 -23.93 22.82
CA PRO A 434 -2.90 -23.22 21.57
C PRO A 434 -1.56 -23.61 20.95
N ASP A 435 -1.57 -23.94 19.65
CA ASP A 435 -0.37 -24.32 18.90
C ASP A 435 0.75 -23.28 19.04
N GLY A 436 1.98 -23.74 19.27
CA GLY A 436 3.15 -22.85 19.36
C GLY A 436 3.27 -22.03 20.65
N ALA A 437 2.31 -22.13 21.57
CA ALA A 437 2.41 -21.47 22.86
C ALA A 437 3.35 -22.22 23.82
N ALA A 438 4.24 -21.49 24.45
CA ALA A 438 5.08 -21.94 25.56
C ALA A 438 4.33 -21.87 26.90
N GLY A 439 3.31 -21.02 27.00
CA GLY A 439 2.45 -20.88 28.17
C GLY A 439 1.16 -20.15 27.85
N VAL A 440 0.24 -20.12 28.80
CA VAL A 440 -0.98 -19.30 28.75
C VAL A 440 -1.04 -18.43 29.99
N VAL A 441 -1.22 -17.12 29.78
CA VAL A 441 -1.45 -16.14 30.83
C VAL A 441 -2.94 -15.89 30.98
N VAL A 442 -3.43 -15.97 32.20
CA VAL A 442 -4.82 -15.65 32.55
C VAL A 442 -4.83 -14.40 33.40
N THR A 443 -5.43 -13.34 32.88
CA THR A 443 -5.57 -12.05 33.59
C THR A 443 -7.01 -11.89 34.08
N LEU A 444 -7.17 -11.56 35.36
CA LEU A 444 -8.46 -11.23 35.95
C LEU A 444 -8.76 -9.74 35.75
N ALA A 445 -9.96 -9.43 35.24
CA ALA A 445 -10.44 -8.06 35.06
C ALA A 445 -11.89 -7.90 35.58
N PRO A 446 -12.36 -6.66 35.82
CA PRO A 446 -13.77 -6.40 36.12
C PRO A 446 -14.69 -6.99 35.04
N LYS A 447 -15.90 -7.40 35.43
CA LYS A 447 -16.89 -7.96 34.49
C LYS A 447 -17.13 -7.03 33.30
N GLY A 448 -17.17 -7.59 32.10
CA GLY A 448 -17.38 -6.87 30.85
C GLY A 448 -16.20 -6.00 30.39
N HIS A 449 -15.01 -6.16 30.98
CA HIS A 449 -13.81 -5.43 30.53
C HIS A 449 -13.39 -5.87 29.12
N ASP A 450 -13.10 -4.89 28.24
CA ASP A 450 -12.59 -5.18 26.90
C ASP A 450 -11.06 -5.35 26.95
N PRO A 451 -10.51 -6.53 26.59
CA PRO A 451 -9.06 -6.75 26.59
C PRO A 451 -8.30 -5.83 25.62
N ARG A 452 -8.96 -5.25 24.61
CA ARG A 452 -8.35 -4.29 23.68
C ARG A 452 -7.99 -2.96 24.34
N ALA A 453 -8.62 -2.61 25.46
CA ALA A 453 -8.27 -1.44 26.26
C ALA A 453 -7.00 -1.65 27.11
N GLY A 454 -6.38 -2.84 27.02
CA GLY A 454 -5.23 -3.23 27.82
C GLY A 454 -5.63 -4.06 29.05
N LEU A 455 -4.70 -4.90 29.50
CA LEU A 455 -4.89 -5.81 30.62
C LEU A 455 -3.95 -5.41 31.76
N THR A 456 -4.51 -4.83 32.81
CA THR A 456 -3.79 -4.39 34.01
C THR A 456 -4.46 -4.98 35.24
N GLY A 457 -4.27 -6.28 35.45
CA GLY A 457 -4.92 -7.02 36.53
C GLY A 457 -4.02 -8.12 37.09
N ARG A 458 -4.50 -8.80 38.13
CA ARG A 458 -3.77 -9.94 38.67
C ARG A 458 -3.75 -11.05 37.61
N SER A 459 -2.55 -11.53 37.33
CA SER A 459 -2.30 -12.49 36.25
C SER A 459 -1.70 -13.77 36.80
N PHE A 460 -2.02 -14.88 36.15
CA PHE A 460 -1.50 -16.20 36.44
C PHE A 460 -0.95 -16.79 35.14
N GLU A 461 0.06 -17.65 35.22
CA GLU A 461 0.63 -18.30 34.04
C GLU A 461 0.72 -19.81 34.28
N ILE A 462 0.44 -20.59 33.24
CA ILE A 462 0.62 -22.04 33.25
C ILE A 462 1.40 -22.47 32.01
N SER A 463 2.35 -23.39 32.22
CA SER A 463 3.09 -24.07 31.15
C SER A 463 2.30 -25.27 30.62
N LEU A 464 2.63 -25.77 29.43
CA LEU A 464 1.98 -26.98 28.90
C LEU A 464 2.19 -28.18 29.84
N GLU A 465 3.42 -28.33 30.34
CA GLU A 465 3.79 -29.41 31.26
C GLU A 465 2.93 -29.38 32.53
N ASP A 466 2.78 -28.21 33.17
CA ASP A 466 1.94 -28.08 34.36
C ASP A 466 0.45 -28.25 34.03
N TYR A 467 0.01 -27.77 32.87
CA TYR A 467 -1.37 -27.91 32.42
C TYR A 467 -1.76 -29.39 32.28
N GLU A 468 -0.93 -30.19 31.61
CA GLU A 468 -1.12 -31.63 31.46
C GLU A 468 -1.04 -32.36 32.80
N LYS A 469 -0.05 -31.99 33.63
CA LYS A 469 0.17 -32.62 34.94
C LYS A 469 -0.99 -32.42 35.92
N TYR A 470 -1.58 -31.22 35.96
CA TYR A 470 -2.63 -30.88 36.92
C TYR A 470 -4.05 -30.91 36.33
N GLY A 471 -4.17 -31.24 35.03
CA GLY A 471 -5.44 -31.32 34.31
C GLY A 471 -6.14 -29.97 34.17
N GLY A 472 -5.37 -28.88 34.03
CA GLY A 472 -5.90 -27.52 33.96
C GLY A 472 -5.24 -26.53 34.93
N MET A 473 -5.58 -25.25 34.79
CA MET A 473 -5.11 -24.19 35.69
C MET A 473 -6.01 -24.06 36.91
N HIS A 474 -5.44 -24.16 38.11
CA HIS A 474 -6.22 -24.06 39.35
C HIS A 474 -6.22 -22.61 39.84
N LEU A 475 -7.40 -22.01 39.96
CA LEU A 475 -7.61 -20.62 40.38
C LEU A 475 -8.21 -20.52 41.79
N THR A 476 -7.89 -21.50 42.64
CA THR A 476 -8.49 -21.67 43.96
C THR A 476 -8.19 -20.48 44.86
N GLY A 477 -9.24 -19.83 45.38
CA GLY A 477 -9.13 -18.63 46.22
C GLY A 477 -8.70 -17.36 45.47
N ALA A 478 -8.54 -17.44 44.14
CA ALA A 478 -8.22 -16.28 43.33
C ALA A 478 -9.50 -15.54 42.86
N LEU A 479 -10.56 -16.27 42.50
CA LEU A 479 -11.69 -15.63 41.84
C LEU A 479 -12.56 -14.80 42.81
N PRO A 480 -12.92 -13.54 42.47
CA PRO A 480 -13.77 -12.71 43.32
C PRO A 480 -15.20 -13.25 43.46
N VAL A 481 -15.81 -13.07 44.64
CA VAL A 481 -17.20 -13.49 44.92
C VAL A 481 -18.22 -12.78 44.03
N GLY A 482 -17.98 -11.52 43.68
CA GLY A 482 -18.81 -10.76 42.74
C GLY A 482 -18.63 -11.16 41.27
N GLY A 483 -17.73 -12.10 40.99
CA GLY A 483 -17.33 -12.53 39.65
C GLY A 483 -16.35 -11.59 38.96
N CYS A 484 -15.86 -12.00 37.80
CA CYS A 484 -14.85 -11.27 37.01
C CYS A 484 -14.80 -11.79 35.56
N SER A 485 -14.20 -11.02 34.66
CA SER A 485 -13.78 -11.52 33.35
C SER A 485 -12.41 -12.21 33.49
N LEU A 486 -12.24 -13.36 32.82
CA LEU A 486 -10.96 -14.02 32.67
C LEU A 486 -10.50 -13.85 31.22
N HIS A 487 -9.36 -13.22 31.02
CA HIS A 487 -8.73 -13.03 29.71
C HIS A 487 -7.50 -13.92 29.59
N LEU A 488 -7.57 -14.90 28.68
CA LEU A 488 -6.54 -15.87 28.43
C LEU A 488 -5.74 -15.44 27.20
N ALA A 489 -4.42 -15.33 27.35
CA ALA A 489 -3.51 -14.94 26.29
C ALA A 489 -2.41 -16.00 26.13
N PRO A 490 -2.27 -16.63 24.95
CA PRO A 490 -1.18 -17.56 24.70
C PRO A 490 0.13 -16.79 24.51
N VAL A 491 1.22 -17.35 25.02
CA VAL A 491 2.54 -16.70 24.98
C VAL A 491 3.58 -17.60 24.34
N ALA A 492 4.40 -17.01 23.48
CA ALA A 492 5.57 -17.65 22.89
C ALA A 492 6.81 -16.77 23.08
N PHE A 493 7.98 -17.30 22.75
CA PHE A 493 9.25 -16.58 22.86
C PHE A 493 9.99 -16.56 21.52
N SER A 494 10.47 -15.38 21.14
CA SER A 494 11.42 -15.20 20.05
C SER A 494 12.53 -14.24 20.44
N GLY A 495 13.79 -14.65 20.26
CA GLY A 495 14.96 -13.82 20.59
C GLY A 495 14.99 -13.34 22.04
N GLY A 496 14.47 -14.13 22.98
CA GLY A 496 14.33 -13.76 24.40
C GLY A 496 13.20 -12.78 24.71
N ARG A 497 12.44 -12.32 23.70
CA ARG A 497 11.26 -11.48 23.87
C ARG A 497 9.99 -12.32 23.90
N ARG A 498 9.07 -11.94 24.79
CA ARG A 498 7.74 -12.52 24.88
C ARG A 498 6.87 -11.98 23.74
N VAL A 499 6.18 -12.89 23.06
CA VAL A 499 5.15 -12.59 22.05
C VAL A 499 3.82 -13.10 22.59
N THR A 500 2.83 -12.21 22.67
CA THR A 500 1.49 -12.53 23.14
C THR A 500 0.56 -12.67 21.94
N GLY A 501 -0.21 -13.75 21.88
CA GLY A 501 -1.17 -13.98 20.82
C GLY A 501 -2.59 -13.52 21.13
N PRO A 502 -3.56 -13.96 20.32
CA PRO A 502 -4.95 -13.55 20.42
C PRO A 502 -5.58 -13.89 21.79
N VAL A 503 -6.23 -12.90 22.39
CA VAL A 503 -6.88 -13.06 23.69
C VAL A 503 -8.26 -13.70 23.53
N ALA A 504 -8.53 -14.74 24.31
CA ALA A 504 -9.85 -15.33 24.47
C ALA A 504 -10.41 -15.02 25.86
N SER A 505 -11.72 -14.83 25.99
CA SER A 505 -12.32 -14.34 27.25
C SER A 505 -13.53 -15.16 27.66
N ILE A 506 -13.69 -15.38 28.96
CA ILE A 506 -14.91 -15.92 29.58
C ILE A 506 -15.33 -15.07 30.78
N GLU A 507 -16.61 -15.14 31.12
CA GLU A 507 -17.17 -14.48 32.31
C GLU A 507 -17.36 -15.47 33.45
N TYR A 508 -16.77 -15.16 34.60
CA TYR A 508 -17.05 -15.86 35.85
C TYR A 508 -18.15 -15.12 36.61
N PRO A 509 -19.31 -15.76 36.85
CA PRO A 509 -20.45 -15.09 37.48
C PRO A 509 -20.19 -14.76 38.96
N GLY A 510 -19.26 -15.45 39.62
CA GLY A 510 -19.07 -15.38 41.07
C GLY A 510 -19.80 -16.49 41.81
N MET A 511 -19.31 -16.81 43.00
CA MET A 511 -19.92 -17.79 43.90
C MET A 511 -19.85 -17.27 45.33
N LEU A 512 -21.01 -16.97 45.91
CA LEU A 512 -21.16 -16.62 47.32
C LEU A 512 -21.31 -17.89 48.16
N ARG A 513 -20.40 -18.10 49.09
CA ARG A 513 -20.45 -19.23 50.02
C ARG A 513 -21.11 -18.83 51.33
N LEU A 514 -22.19 -19.52 51.64
CA LEU A 514 -22.92 -19.41 52.90
C LEU A 514 -22.76 -20.69 53.70
N GLN A 515 -22.70 -20.54 55.01
CA GLN A 515 -22.69 -21.64 55.97
C GLN A 515 -23.81 -21.40 56.96
N TYR A 516 -24.44 -22.46 57.43
CA TYR A 516 -25.45 -22.34 58.47
C TYR A 516 -25.18 -23.31 59.62
N ALA A 517 -25.67 -22.94 60.79
CA ALA A 517 -25.63 -23.78 61.97
C ALA A 517 -27.04 -23.96 62.51
N VAL A 518 -27.33 -25.17 63.00
CA VAL A 518 -28.60 -25.50 63.63
C VAL A 518 -28.33 -26.02 65.04
N ARG A 519 -29.04 -25.46 66.01
CA ARG A 519 -29.03 -25.95 67.40
C ARG A 519 -30.43 -26.37 67.80
N ILE A 520 -30.64 -27.67 68.00
CA ILE A 520 -31.93 -28.23 68.39
C ILE A 520 -32.07 -28.19 69.91
N GLY A 521 -33.04 -27.42 70.40
CA GLY A 521 -33.50 -27.46 71.78
C GLY A 521 -34.40 -28.67 72.01
N ARG A 522 -34.24 -29.31 73.16
CA ARG A 522 -35.02 -30.48 73.57
C ARG A 522 -35.65 -30.26 74.94
N ASP A 523 -36.82 -30.85 75.15
CA ASP A 523 -37.46 -30.89 76.47
C ASP A 523 -36.72 -31.87 77.42
N PRO A 524 -37.08 -31.94 78.72
CA PRO A 524 -36.47 -32.89 79.66
C PRO A 524 -36.63 -34.37 79.27
N ASN A 525 -37.59 -34.70 78.41
CA ASN A 525 -37.83 -36.05 77.90
C ASN A 525 -37.04 -36.34 76.61
N GLY A 526 -36.25 -35.37 76.12
CA GLY A 526 -35.42 -35.49 74.92
C GLY A 526 -36.14 -35.22 73.60
N PHE A 527 -37.42 -34.81 73.62
CA PHE A 527 -38.16 -34.47 72.41
C PHE A 527 -37.74 -33.09 71.88
N PRO A 528 -37.58 -32.93 70.55
CA PRO A 528 -37.24 -31.64 69.96
C PRO A 528 -38.39 -30.64 70.14
N THR A 529 -38.08 -29.43 70.57
CA THR A 529 -39.07 -28.36 70.79
C THR A 529 -38.81 -27.17 69.87
N THR A 530 -37.56 -26.73 69.80
CA THR A 530 -37.12 -25.60 68.97
C THR A 530 -35.85 -25.95 68.19
N ALA A 531 -35.66 -25.33 67.04
CA ALA A 531 -34.37 -25.33 66.35
C ALA A 531 -33.93 -23.89 66.08
N THR A 532 -32.79 -23.48 66.64
CA THR A 532 -32.20 -22.17 66.36
C THR A 532 -31.29 -22.27 65.14
N VAL A 533 -31.51 -21.42 64.14
CA VAL A 533 -30.74 -21.36 62.90
C VAL A 533 -29.95 -20.06 62.85
N ALA A 534 -28.66 -20.17 62.54
CA ALA A 534 -27.78 -19.04 62.24
C ALA A 534 -27.20 -19.22 60.84
N VAL A 535 -27.04 -18.14 60.08
CA VAL A 535 -26.37 -18.15 58.77
C VAL A 535 -25.17 -17.20 58.82
N ARG A 536 -24.07 -17.65 58.22
CA ARG A 536 -22.82 -16.94 58.08
C ARG A 536 -22.46 -16.85 56.60
N SER A 537 -21.93 -15.71 56.20
CA SER A 537 -21.44 -15.47 54.84
C SER A 537 -19.92 -15.33 54.87
N GLU A 538 -19.23 -15.62 53.77
CA GLU A 538 -17.80 -15.31 53.64
C GLU A 538 -17.49 -13.80 53.61
N HIS A 539 -18.50 -12.96 53.29
CA HIS A 539 -18.42 -11.50 53.33
C HIS A 539 -19.64 -10.91 54.03
N ASP A 540 -19.50 -9.75 54.66
CA ASP A 540 -20.65 -9.04 55.24
C ASP A 540 -21.56 -8.52 54.12
N LEU A 541 -22.86 -8.83 54.20
CA LEU A 541 -23.85 -8.46 53.19
C LEU A 541 -25.07 -7.80 53.82
N PRO A 542 -25.58 -6.69 53.25
CA PRO A 542 -26.87 -6.16 53.62
C PRO A 542 -27.97 -7.11 53.11
N GLY A 543 -28.76 -7.65 54.03
CA GLY A 543 -29.79 -8.63 53.72
C GLY A 543 -29.26 -10.03 53.39
N SER A 544 -30.17 -10.87 52.92
CA SER A 544 -29.90 -12.25 52.50
C SER A 544 -30.89 -12.70 51.43
N PRO A 545 -30.57 -13.77 50.66
CA PRO A 545 -31.57 -14.45 49.85
C PRO A 545 -32.68 -15.06 50.72
N SER A 546 -33.78 -15.46 50.10
CA SER A 546 -34.83 -16.21 50.80
C SER A 546 -34.36 -17.63 51.09
N PHE A 547 -34.68 -18.16 52.27
CA PHE A 547 -34.44 -19.56 52.62
C PHE A 547 -35.74 -20.22 53.08
N VAL A 548 -35.76 -21.55 53.05
CA VAL A 548 -36.83 -22.38 53.63
C VAL A 548 -36.20 -23.49 54.46
N LEU A 549 -36.71 -23.70 55.67
CA LEU A 549 -36.37 -24.85 56.50
C LEU A 549 -37.37 -25.97 56.22
N VAL A 550 -36.90 -27.14 55.78
CA VAL A 550 -37.75 -28.26 55.39
C VAL A 550 -37.56 -29.40 56.39
N ASN A 551 -38.67 -29.96 56.89
CA ASN A 551 -38.67 -31.20 57.65
C ASN A 551 -39.05 -32.39 56.75
N ASN A 552 -38.32 -33.49 56.87
CA ASN A 552 -38.68 -34.77 56.30
C ASN A 552 -38.58 -35.87 57.38
N PRO A 553 -39.68 -36.58 57.66
CA PRO A 553 -39.72 -37.53 58.76
C PRO A 553 -38.93 -38.83 58.50
N GLN A 554 -38.67 -39.19 57.24
CA GLN A 554 -38.02 -40.46 56.90
C GLN A 554 -36.53 -40.36 56.59
N ARG A 555 -36.07 -39.26 55.98
CA ARG A 555 -34.67 -39.10 55.54
C ARG A 555 -34.25 -37.63 55.51
N MET A 556 -32.97 -37.37 55.26
CA MET A 556 -32.48 -36.01 55.04
C MET A 556 -33.12 -35.39 53.78
N PRO A 557 -33.74 -34.20 53.86
CA PRO A 557 -34.31 -33.53 52.69
C PRO A 557 -33.26 -33.26 51.60
N LEU A 558 -33.61 -33.48 50.33
CA LEU A 558 -32.73 -33.23 49.18
C LEU A 558 -33.07 -31.95 48.39
N SER A 559 -34.27 -31.40 48.56
CA SER A 559 -34.70 -30.14 47.92
C SER A 559 -35.76 -29.42 48.76
N VAL A 560 -36.12 -28.19 48.36
CA VAL A 560 -37.22 -27.42 48.94
C VAL A 560 -38.58 -28.12 48.88
N HIS A 561 -38.75 -29.10 47.98
CA HIS A 561 -39.98 -29.87 47.79
C HIS A 561 -39.94 -31.24 48.46
N ASP A 562 -38.83 -31.61 49.10
CA ASP A 562 -38.62 -32.94 49.68
C ASP A 562 -39.00 -33.00 51.18
N GLY A 563 -40.22 -32.58 51.50
CA GLY A 563 -40.72 -32.53 52.86
C GLY A 563 -41.76 -31.44 53.07
N GLN A 564 -41.92 -31.01 54.32
CA GLN A 564 -42.84 -29.94 54.72
C GLN A 564 -42.06 -28.72 55.24
N PRO A 565 -42.35 -27.50 54.74
CA PRO A 565 -41.77 -26.27 55.28
C PRO A 565 -42.13 -26.07 56.76
N VAL A 566 -41.14 -25.72 57.58
CA VAL A 566 -41.27 -25.52 59.03
C VAL A 566 -41.54 -24.04 59.33
N ASP A 567 -42.39 -23.75 60.31
CA ASP A 567 -42.63 -22.37 60.77
C ASP A 567 -41.41 -21.85 61.54
N VAL A 568 -40.98 -20.65 61.15
CA VAL A 568 -39.75 -20.00 61.59
C VAL A 568 -40.00 -18.50 61.83
N ALA A 569 -39.37 -17.94 62.85
CA ALA A 569 -39.41 -16.50 63.15
C ALA A 569 -38.05 -15.99 63.67
N PRO A 570 -37.70 -14.72 63.41
CA PRO A 570 -36.47 -14.12 63.93
C PRO A 570 -36.54 -13.97 65.45
N LEU A 571 -35.39 -14.00 66.11
CA LEU A 571 -35.25 -13.79 67.55
C LEU A 571 -34.73 -12.38 67.84
N ASP A 572 -35.27 -11.76 68.89
CA ASP A 572 -34.73 -10.52 69.46
C ASP A 572 -33.50 -10.80 70.34
N ALA A 573 -32.90 -9.73 70.88
CA ALA A 573 -31.72 -9.83 71.74
C ALA A 573 -31.97 -10.59 73.07
N GLN A 574 -33.23 -10.77 73.45
CA GLN A 574 -33.70 -11.50 74.63
C GLN A 574 -34.08 -12.95 74.30
N GLY A 575 -33.95 -13.37 73.04
CA GLY A 575 -34.29 -14.70 72.57
C GLY A 575 -35.79 -14.97 72.45
N GLN A 576 -36.62 -13.92 72.37
CA GLN A 576 -38.06 -14.01 72.08
C GLN A 576 -38.33 -13.84 70.58
N LEU A 577 -39.49 -14.29 70.11
CA LEU A 577 -39.88 -14.10 68.71
C LEU A 577 -40.07 -12.60 68.42
N ALA A 578 -39.30 -12.08 67.47
CA ALA A 578 -39.35 -10.69 67.05
C ALA A 578 -40.42 -10.41 65.98
N ASP A 579 -40.96 -11.45 65.33
CA ASP A 579 -41.99 -11.34 64.31
C ASP A 579 -42.92 -12.58 64.29
N GLN A 580 -43.98 -12.53 63.49
CA GLN A 580 -44.89 -13.66 63.28
C GLN A 580 -44.17 -14.81 62.55
N PRO A 581 -44.46 -16.09 62.92
CA PRO A 581 -43.91 -17.23 62.20
C PRO A 581 -44.28 -17.23 60.73
N SER A 582 -43.31 -17.55 59.88
CA SER A 582 -43.47 -17.70 58.43
C SER A 582 -42.77 -18.96 57.94
N LYS A 583 -42.88 -19.29 56.65
CA LYS A 583 -42.14 -20.40 56.01
C LYS A 583 -40.82 -19.97 55.37
N HIS A 584 -40.54 -18.67 55.32
CA HIS A 584 -39.38 -18.12 54.62
C HIS A 584 -38.49 -17.37 55.61
N LEU A 585 -37.19 -17.65 55.59
CA LEU A 585 -36.20 -16.95 56.40
C LEU A 585 -35.50 -15.91 55.55
N ARG A 586 -35.36 -14.70 56.09
CA ARG A 586 -34.59 -13.60 55.49
C ARG A 586 -33.89 -12.81 56.58
N TRP A 587 -32.60 -13.06 56.73
CA TRP A 587 -31.72 -12.25 57.57
C TRP A 587 -31.65 -10.82 57.06
N THR A 588 -31.74 -9.87 57.98
CA THR A 588 -31.55 -8.43 57.72
C THR A 588 -30.13 -8.08 57.32
N ALA A 589 -29.15 -8.86 57.76
CA ALA A 589 -27.76 -8.82 57.31
C ALA A 589 -27.10 -10.19 57.52
N LEU A 590 -26.21 -10.58 56.59
CA LEU A 590 -25.32 -11.71 56.78
C LEU A 590 -23.95 -11.21 57.22
N THR A 591 -23.37 -11.86 58.23
CA THR A 591 -22.08 -11.47 58.80
C THR A 591 -21.06 -12.58 58.62
N SER A 592 -19.80 -12.20 58.56
CA SER A 592 -18.63 -13.08 58.53
C SER A 592 -18.33 -13.74 59.87
N SER A 593 -18.73 -13.13 60.99
CA SER A 593 -18.61 -13.72 62.33
C SER A 593 -19.66 -14.79 62.60
N GLY A 594 -20.82 -14.73 61.94
CA GLY A 594 -21.99 -15.56 62.26
C GLY A 594 -22.68 -15.17 63.56
N SER A 595 -22.30 -14.05 64.19
CA SER A 595 -22.92 -13.51 65.41
C SER A 595 -24.15 -12.64 65.12
N GLY A 596 -24.79 -12.87 63.97
CA GLY A 596 -25.92 -12.08 63.48
C GLY A 596 -27.26 -12.53 64.06
N GLU A 597 -28.32 -12.02 63.46
CA GLU A 597 -29.71 -12.39 63.72
C GLU A 597 -29.90 -13.92 63.74
N LEU A 598 -30.61 -14.42 64.75
CA LEU A 598 -30.93 -15.84 64.91
C LEU A 598 -32.40 -16.08 64.58
N TRP A 599 -32.71 -17.25 64.04
CA TRP A 599 -34.07 -17.65 63.73
C TRP A 599 -34.47 -18.87 64.55
N ALA A 600 -35.67 -18.89 65.11
CA ALA A 600 -36.22 -20.04 65.81
C ALA A 600 -37.27 -20.72 64.96
N ALA A 601 -37.11 -22.03 64.76
CA ALA A 601 -38.10 -22.91 64.17
C ALA A 601 -38.90 -23.65 65.25
N ASN A 602 -40.21 -23.74 65.08
CA ASN A 602 -41.02 -24.64 65.90
C ASN A 602 -40.93 -26.06 65.33
N VAL A 603 -40.26 -26.96 66.07
CA VAL A 603 -40.09 -28.36 65.68
C VAL A 603 -40.80 -29.32 66.63
N SER A 604 -41.69 -28.80 67.48
CA SER A 604 -42.47 -29.60 68.42
C SER A 604 -43.36 -30.60 67.67
N GLY A 605 -43.26 -31.89 68.03
CA GLY A 605 -44.00 -32.97 67.37
C GLY A 605 -43.43 -33.40 66.00
N LEU A 606 -42.40 -32.72 65.50
CA LEU A 606 -41.69 -33.15 64.29
C LEU A 606 -40.64 -34.22 64.62
N HIS A 607 -40.39 -35.11 63.67
CA HIS A 607 -39.40 -36.18 63.76
C HIS A 607 -38.59 -36.29 62.47
N GLY A 608 -37.55 -37.13 62.45
CA GLY A 608 -36.66 -37.30 61.31
C GLY A 608 -35.62 -36.19 61.20
N TRP A 609 -35.62 -35.44 60.10
CA TRP A 609 -34.55 -34.51 59.72
C TRP A 609 -35.08 -33.13 59.36
N ILE A 610 -34.27 -32.10 59.58
CA ILE A 610 -34.51 -30.75 59.07
C ILE A 610 -33.30 -30.28 58.24
N ARG A 611 -33.53 -29.54 57.16
CA ARG A 611 -32.44 -28.96 56.35
C ARG A 611 -32.85 -27.61 55.79
N LEU A 612 -31.89 -26.68 55.77
CA LEU A 612 -32.09 -25.33 55.22
C LEU A 612 -31.77 -25.34 53.73
N PHE A 613 -32.60 -24.68 52.94
CA PHE A 613 -32.39 -24.51 51.50
C PHE A 613 -32.52 -23.04 51.11
N LEU A 614 -31.78 -22.67 50.06
CA LEU A 614 -32.04 -21.44 49.32
C LEU A 614 -33.35 -21.58 48.54
N ASP A 615 -34.19 -20.56 48.62
CA ASP A 615 -35.45 -20.45 47.93
C ASP A 615 -35.38 -19.27 46.94
N ILE A 616 -34.67 -19.50 45.85
CA ILE A 616 -34.43 -18.53 44.78
C ILE A 616 -35.06 -19.08 43.50
N PRO A 617 -36.13 -18.46 42.98
CA PRO A 617 -36.81 -18.93 41.78
C PRO A 617 -35.95 -18.88 40.51
N ASP A 618 -34.99 -17.95 40.45
CA ASP A 618 -34.09 -17.75 39.32
C ASP A 618 -32.92 -18.76 39.38
N PRO A 619 -32.87 -19.76 38.46
CA PRO A 619 -31.82 -20.77 38.48
C PRO A 619 -30.42 -20.20 38.24
N ALA A 620 -30.30 -19.09 37.50
CA ALA A 620 -29.01 -18.47 37.22
C ALA A 620 -28.43 -17.84 38.49
N LYS A 621 -29.27 -17.16 39.29
CA LYS A 621 -28.88 -16.63 40.60
C LYS A 621 -28.65 -17.72 41.63
N LEU A 622 -29.43 -18.81 41.59
CA LEU A 622 -29.21 -19.93 42.49
C LEU A 622 -27.83 -20.57 42.29
N ARG A 623 -27.34 -20.63 41.04
CA ARG A 623 -26.01 -21.17 40.70
C ARG A 623 -24.84 -20.32 41.20
N THR A 624 -25.08 -19.08 41.65
CA THR A 624 -24.02 -18.20 42.18
C THR A 624 -23.96 -18.22 43.70
N ILE A 625 -24.70 -19.12 44.37
CA ILE A 625 -24.70 -19.23 45.84
C ILE A 625 -24.57 -20.69 46.24
N ALA A 626 -23.56 -20.99 47.05
CA ALA A 626 -23.38 -22.30 47.67
C ALA A 626 -23.77 -22.23 49.14
N LEU A 627 -24.76 -23.03 49.56
CA LEU A 627 -25.11 -23.22 50.97
C LEU A 627 -24.48 -24.53 51.48
N LEU A 628 -23.59 -24.41 52.46
CA LEU A 628 -22.88 -25.54 53.05
C LEU A 628 -23.63 -26.06 54.27
N ASP A 629 -23.94 -27.36 54.25
CA ASP A 629 -24.57 -28.02 55.38
C ASP A 629 -23.63 -28.13 56.59
N PRO A 630 -24.15 -27.97 57.83
CA PRO A 630 -23.42 -28.31 59.05
C PRO A 630 -23.23 -29.83 59.18
N PRO A 631 -22.47 -30.30 60.19
CA PRO A 631 -22.39 -31.73 60.50
C PRO A 631 -23.78 -32.35 60.58
N VAL A 632 -23.98 -33.44 59.83
CA VAL A 632 -25.32 -34.03 59.60
C VAL A 632 -26.08 -34.29 60.91
N GLN A 633 -25.40 -34.66 62.00
CA GLN A 633 -26.01 -34.93 63.29
C GLN A 633 -26.77 -33.73 63.88
N THR A 634 -26.39 -32.49 63.55
CA THR A 634 -27.07 -31.28 64.04
C THR A 634 -28.42 -31.03 63.34
N LEU A 635 -28.69 -31.78 62.26
CA LEU A 635 -29.90 -31.69 61.45
C LEU A 635 -30.94 -32.75 61.84
N GLN A 636 -30.61 -33.65 62.76
CA GLN A 636 -31.46 -34.78 63.14
C GLN A 636 -32.36 -34.44 64.33
N LEU A 637 -33.69 -34.46 64.13
CA LEU A 637 -34.69 -34.24 65.17
C LEU A 637 -34.84 -35.46 66.09
N THR A 638 -34.80 -36.65 65.53
CA THR A 638 -34.96 -37.91 66.28
C THR A 638 -33.62 -38.60 66.42
N VAL A 639 -33.03 -38.61 67.62
CA VAL A 639 -31.84 -39.43 67.88
C VAL A 639 -32.30 -40.88 67.90
N THR A 640 -31.81 -41.70 66.98
CA THR A 640 -32.02 -43.15 67.06
C THR A 640 -31.26 -43.63 68.29
N VAL A 641 -31.97 -43.96 69.36
CA VAL A 641 -31.39 -44.73 70.46
C VAL A 641 -31.17 -46.12 69.88
N LEU A 642 -29.90 -46.49 69.67
CA LEU A 642 -29.53 -47.88 69.38
C LEU A 642 -29.80 -48.76 70.61
#